data_AF-A0A3M7D9Y0-F1
#
_entry.id   AF-A0A3M7D9Y0-F1
#
_cell.length_a   1.000
_cell.length_b   1.000
_cell.length_c   1.000
_cell.angle_alpha   90.00
_cell.angle_beta   90.00
_cell.angle_gamma   90.00
#
_symmetry.space_group_name_H-M   'P 1'
#
loop_
_entity.id
_entity.type
_entity.pdbx_description
1 polymer ?
#
loop_
_entity_poly.entity_id
_entity_poly.type
_entity_poly.pdbx_seq_one_letter_code
_entity_poly.pdbx_strand_id
1 'polypeptide(L)'
;MPPFRDDQLFIIAPGSETTLAQLGLPESFTPARYHVRSRMFPAENPGEFEPVKIRRKEKPAVNGAASEEQPKPQEDGETEWEEDHISEEGAIWPIRNGQIVDWPCFYALMTHVFNTVNPPFHTPVLLISEPVWATKEHEKVTQFFFEKFKVPAFTMVDAAMAASYAYGVTTATIVDVGHTKADVTCVVESMLHDVGRGIAVPGCGGEALTERLWQVLKGRSGFSREMCEQLKKSNICEILPSDVEQPGDESAIADDANPAAAASTGEGQRKPSGAAGDLPKGPGEGTQAGEEKKLEDDEGVLDIASIVTGGNMGDYLAQKEREKQEKAATKQKKGSDAGQQANRPMKLPNNKRTRNTFVYEDFALHEAMKKAGMSDQKMADMQSAMDEGPNKRQKTPEPQGAPSEKPADGGVDGQQQEEPPSPAGPSPSGGFRREIEVGPERFQAATSTGGQPSILDRLADTIHRTVQSCPDINRRSDLWDSLIILGNGSHVRGFKEALLETLQKKFIISPSSATIFTSELPSNMSTPMATGANTPQPQYPGQHQQQQQHQGVNPMLLAATTAQHQHLQQQPNQGSLPPQQQIQMQMQHHSLHSSHAQTPTSIKLAKIPDYFPEWKETGYDEATFLGAQVAAKVLFVVDAGASKAYMSRTDYNEQGPGGIHEVML
;
A
#
# COMPACT_ATOMS: atom_id res chain seq x y z
N MET A 1 -24.03 34.40 5.06
CA MET A 1 -24.87 33.28 4.57
C MET A 1 -25.23 32.40 5.75
N PRO A 2 -26.37 31.67 5.75
CA PRO A 2 -26.57 30.63 6.75
C PRO A 2 -25.40 29.63 6.72
N PRO A 3 -25.03 29.05 7.86
CA PRO A 3 -23.94 28.06 7.91
C PRO A 3 -24.31 26.84 7.07
N PHE A 4 -23.31 26.27 6.39
CA PHE A 4 -23.49 25.01 5.68
C PHE A 4 -23.74 23.87 6.66
N ARG A 5 -24.34 22.79 6.17
CA ARG A 5 -24.63 21.58 6.97
C ARG A 5 -23.78 20.42 6.49
N ASP A 6 -23.52 19.48 7.39
CA ASP A 6 -22.75 18.25 7.11
C ASP A 6 -23.27 17.51 5.87
N ASP A 7 -24.58 17.45 5.64
CA ASP A 7 -25.22 16.76 4.51
C ASP A 7 -25.05 17.47 3.14
N GLN A 8 -24.54 18.70 3.13
CA GLN A 8 -24.37 19.51 1.92
C GLN A 8 -22.93 19.54 1.41
N LEU A 9 -21.94 19.08 2.19
CA LEU A 9 -20.53 19.24 1.84
C LEU A 9 -20.15 18.29 0.71
N PHE A 10 -19.51 18.79 -0.35
CA PHE A 10 -19.01 17.96 -1.43
C PHE A 10 -17.48 17.97 -1.47
N ILE A 11 -16.88 16.79 -1.32
CA ILE A 11 -15.43 16.60 -1.30
C ILE A 11 -15.03 15.86 -2.58
N ILE A 12 -13.99 16.37 -3.25
CA ILE A 12 -13.42 15.77 -4.46
C ILE A 12 -11.90 15.66 -4.27
N ALA A 13 -11.33 14.49 -4.54
CA ALA A 13 -9.88 14.27 -4.58
C ALA A 13 -9.49 13.70 -5.96
N PRO A 14 -9.09 14.56 -6.92
CA PRO A 14 -8.67 14.12 -8.24
C PRO A 14 -7.31 13.41 -8.18
N GLY A 15 -7.27 12.12 -8.53
CA GLY A 15 -6.02 11.36 -8.66
C GLY A 15 -5.69 11.00 -10.10
N SER A 16 -4.47 10.54 -10.38
CA SER A 16 -4.05 10.16 -11.74
C SER A 16 -4.82 8.98 -12.32
N GLU A 17 -5.18 7.99 -11.50
CA GLU A 17 -5.91 6.79 -11.95
C GLU A 17 -7.39 6.81 -11.54
N THR A 18 -7.67 7.37 -10.37
CA THR A 18 -9.00 7.37 -9.76
C THR A 18 -9.23 8.71 -9.08
N THR A 19 -10.43 9.26 -9.25
CA THR A 19 -10.93 10.44 -8.56
C THR A 19 -11.91 9.99 -7.49
N LEU A 20 -11.63 10.38 -6.24
CA LEU A 20 -12.49 10.09 -5.10
C LEU A 20 -13.50 11.22 -4.93
N ALA A 21 -14.74 10.88 -4.59
CA ALA A 21 -15.77 11.87 -4.37
C ALA A 21 -16.78 11.42 -3.31
N GLN A 22 -17.30 12.38 -2.54
CA GLN A 22 -18.36 12.15 -1.57
C GLN A 22 -19.18 13.41 -1.32
N LEU A 23 -20.50 13.27 -1.41
CA LEU A 23 -21.47 14.26 -0.97
C LEU A 23 -22.01 13.89 0.42
N GLY A 24 -21.98 14.87 1.32
CA GLY A 24 -22.41 14.73 2.69
C GLY A 24 -21.35 14.07 3.58
N LEU A 25 -21.35 14.46 4.85
CA LEU A 25 -20.54 13.84 5.89
C LEU A 25 -21.43 12.96 6.78
N PRO A 26 -21.21 11.63 6.80
CA PRO A 26 -21.87 10.76 7.76
C PRO A 26 -21.38 11.05 9.19
N GLU A 27 -22.16 10.63 10.19
CA GLU A 27 -21.83 10.83 11.61
C GLU A 27 -20.49 10.15 11.99
N SER A 28 -20.28 8.94 11.48
CA SER A 28 -18.98 8.26 11.47
C SER A 28 -18.41 8.38 10.06
N PHE A 29 -17.22 9.00 9.93
CA PHE A 29 -16.58 9.16 8.64
C PHE A 29 -16.27 7.82 7.98
N THR A 30 -16.72 7.67 6.75
CA THR A 30 -16.49 6.51 5.89
C THR A 30 -15.45 6.83 4.83
N PRO A 31 -14.81 5.82 4.21
CA PRO A 31 -14.11 5.99 2.94
C PRO A 31 -14.99 6.65 1.87
N ALA A 32 -14.35 7.18 0.83
CA ALA A 32 -15.05 7.83 -0.26
C ALA A 32 -16.10 6.90 -0.88
N ARG A 33 -17.30 7.43 -1.13
CA ARG A 33 -18.40 6.65 -1.71
C ARG A 33 -18.20 6.37 -3.20
N TYR A 34 -17.57 7.31 -3.91
CA TYR A 34 -17.39 7.22 -5.35
C TYR A 34 -15.89 7.15 -5.69
N HIS A 35 -15.50 6.08 -6.39
CA HIS A 35 -14.18 5.88 -6.99
C HIS A 35 -14.32 5.91 -8.51
N VAL A 36 -14.28 7.10 -9.10
CA VAL A 36 -14.45 7.30 -10.55
C VAL A 36 -13.10 7.15 -11.24
N ARG A 37 -12.98 6.36 -12.31
CA ARG A 37 -11.73 6.28 -13.08
C ARG A 37 -11.40 7.66 -13.66
N SER A 38 -10.17 8.13 -13.45
CA SER A 38 -9.71 9.44 -13.93
C SER A 38 -9.37 9.41 -15.41
N ARG A 39 -10.30 8.96 -16.25
CA ARG A 39 -10.12 8.84 -17.70
C ARG A 39 -11.42 9.23 -18.41
N MET A 40 -11.28 9.77 -19.61
CA MET A 40 -12.40 10.04 -20.52
C MET A 40 -12.06 9.53 -21.92
N PHE A 41 -13.06 9.32 -22.76
CA PHE A 41 -12.89 8.97 -24.15
C PHE A 41 -13.26 10.15 -25.03
N PRO A 42 -12.54 10.40 -26.13
CA PRO A 42 -13.02 11.32 -27.16
C PRO A 42 -14.41 10.90 -27.65
N ALA A 43 -15.36 11.84 -27.64
CA ALA A 43 -16.66 11.62 -28.25
C ALA A 43 -16.57 11.68 -29.78
N GLU A 44 -17.69 11.44 -30.47
CA GLU A 44 -17.78 11.60 -31.93
C GLU A 44 -17.50 13.05 -32.36
N ASN A 45 -18.02 14.01 -31.59
CA ASN A 45 -17.77 15.42 -31.83
C ASN A 45 -16.37 15.82 -31.33
N PRO A 46 -15.54 16.49 -32.16
CA PRO A 46 -14.22 16.95 -31.74
C PRO A 46 -14.27 17.86 -30.52
N GLY A 47 -13.56 17.49 -29.46
CA GLY A 47 -13.47 18.25 -28.21
C GLY A 47 -14.53 17.92 -27.17
N GLU A 48 -15.47 17.03 -27.49
CA GLU A 48 -16.39 16.43 -26.51
C GLU A 48 -15.79 15.12 -25.97
N PHE A 49 -16.25 14.73 -24.79
CA PHE A 49 -15.71 13.59 -24.04
C PHE A 49 -16.83 12.77 -23.43
N GLU A 50 -16.67 11.46 -23.45
CA GLU A 50 -17.58 10.49 -22.84
C GLU A 50 -16.88 9.73 -21.71
N PRO A 51 -17.58 9.38 -20.61
CA PRO A 51 -16.99 8.62 -19.51
C PRO A 51 -16.75 7.14 -19.86
N VAL A 52 -17.43 6.64 -20.90
CA VAL A 52 -17.41 5.24 -21.35
C VAL A 52 -17.08 5.19 -22.84
N LYS A 53 -16.39 4.13 -23.28
CA LYS A 53 -16.09 3.93 -24.70
C LYS A 53 -17.36 3.56 -25.46
N ILE A 54 -17.72 4.34 -26.47
CA ILE A 54 -18.85 4.04 -27.35
C ILE A 54 -18.29 3.37 -28.62
N ARG A 55 -18.67 2.11 -28.88
CA ARG A 55 -18.24 1.34 -30.05
C ARG A 55 -19.38 1.22 -31.07
N ARG A 56 -19.04 1.31 -32.35
CA ARG A 56 -19.96 0.98 -33.44
C ARG A 56 -20.08 -0.54 -33.56
N LYS A 57 -21.28 -1.10 -33.44
CA LYS A 57 -21.53 -2.52 -33.66
C LYS A 57 -21.55 -2.80 -35.16
N GLU A 58 -20.55 -3.51 -35.67
CA GLU A 58 -20.60 -4.05 -37.03
C GLU A 58 -21.51 -5.27 -37.05
N LYS A 59 -22.55 -5.27 -37.91
CA LYS A 59 -23.38 -6.47 -38.11
C LYS A 59 -22.50 -7.58 -38.67
N PRO A 60 -22.53 -8.81 -38.11
CA PRO A 60 -21.79 -9.92 -38.69
C PRO A 60 -22.28 -10.15 -40.13
N ALA A 61 -21.34 -10.25 -41.08
CA ALA A 61 -21.65 -10.59 -42.46
C ALA A 61 -22.33 -11.97 -42.49
N VAL A 62 -23.63 -11.98 -42.84
CA VAL A 62 -24.37 -13.23 -43.06
C VAL A 62 -23.82 -13.85 -44.34
N ASN A 63 -22.93 -14.84 -44.22
CA ASN A 63 -22.61 -15.76 -45.30
C ASN A 63 -23.83 -16.69 -45.52
N GLY A 64 -24.86 -16.14 -46.15
CA GLY A 64 -26.04 -16.86 -46.63
C GLY A 64 -25.95 -17.02 -48.15
N ALA A 65 -26.04 -18.26 -48.60
CA ALA A 65 -25.99 -18.66 -50.00
C ALA A 65 -26.94 -17.86 -50.90
N ALA A 66 -26.52 -17.67 -52.16
CA ALA A 66 -27.25 -16.97 -53.20
C ALA A 66 -28.71 -17.44 -53.35
N SER A 67 -29.64 -16.50 -53.20
CA SER A 67 -30.95 -16.55 -53.83
C SER A 67 -31.19 -15.21 -54.52
N GLU A 68 -31.29 -15.25 -55.85
CA GLU A 68 -31.59 -14.11 -56.71
C GLU A 68 -33.00 -13.56 -56.41
N GLU A 69 -33.09 -12.46 -55.68
CA GLU A 69 -34.27 -11.58 -55.70
C GLU A 69 -33.83 -10.10 -55.63
N GLN A 70 -34.60 -9.26 -56.32
CA GLN A 70 -34.30 -7.89 -56.76
C GLN A 70 -33.81 -6.92 -55.65
N PRO A 71 -33.01 -5.88 -56.01
CA PRO A 71 -32.53 -4.91 -55.04
C PRO A 71 -33.67 -4.00 -54.59
N LYS A 72 -34.08 -4.14 -53.32
CA LYS A 72 -34.83 -3.10 -52.61
C LYS A 72 -33.86 -1.95 -52.25
N PRO A 73 -34.32 -0.69 -52.20
CA PRO A 73 -33.50 0.42 -51.72
C PRO A 73 -33.02 0.11 -50.30
N GLN A 74 -31.72 0.22 -50.10
CA GLN A 74 -31.04 0.01 -48.84
C GLN A 74 -31.48 1.14 -47.89
N GLU A 75 -32.43 0.85 -46.99
CA GLU A 75 -32.65 1.68 -45.81
C GLU A 75 -31.34 1.73 -45.01
N ASP A 76 -30.90 2.95 -44.69
CA ASP A 76 -29.71 3.22 -43.89
C ASP A 76 -29.74 2.33 -42.64
N GLY A 77 -28.85 1.33 -42.62
CA GLY A 77 -28.79 0.37 -41.53
C GLY A 77 -28.55 1.11 -40.22
N GLU A 78 -29.52 1.01 -39.30
CA GLU A 78 -29.39 1.51 -37.92
C GLU A 78 -28.05 1.05 -37.36
N THR A 79 -27.19 2.03 -37.10
CA THR A 79 -25.90 1.82 -36.48
C THR A 79 -26.16 1.62 -35.00
N GLU A 80 -26.09 0.37 -34.55
CA GLU A 80 -26.24 0.02 -33.15
C GLU A 80 -24.91 0.35 -32.42
N TRP A 81 -25.00 1.08 -31.33
CA TRP A 81 -23.84 1.48 -30.53
C TRP A 81 -23.78 0.65 -29.25
N GLU A 82 -22.58 0.21 -28.88
CA GLU A 82 -22.34 -0.56 -27.66
C GLU A 82 -21.45 0.26 -26.70
N GLU A 83 -21.90 0.38 -25.45
CA GLU A 83 -21.10 0.94 -24.36
C GLU A 83 -20.15 -0.12 -23.82
N ASP A 84 -18.85 0.13 -23.94
CA ASP A 84 -17.80 -0.72 -23.39
C ASP A 84 -17.21 -0.10 -22.13
N HIS A 85 -17.72 -0.56 -21.00
CA HIS A 85 -17.29 -0.13 -19.67
C HIS A 85 -15.95 -0.74 -19.22
N ILE A 86 -15.41 -1.72 -19.96
CA ILE A 86 -14.24 -2.50 -19.53
C ILE A 86 -12.96 -2.00 -20.21
N SER A 87 -12.99 -1.79 -21.53
CA SER A 87 -11.80 -1.39 -22.29
C SER A 87 -11.21 -0.06 -21.81
N GLU A 88 -9.89 0.02 -21.73
CA GLU A 88 -9.14 1.27 -21.55
C GLU A 88 -8.47 1.78 -22.83
N GLU A 89 -8.54 1.01 -23.92
CA GLU A 89 -7.98 1.39 -25.21
C GLU A 89 -8.67 2.66 -25.75
N GLY A 90 -7.87 3.69 -26.03
CA GLY A 90 -8.32 4.98 -26.54
C GLY A 90 -8.72 6.00 -25.45
N ALA A 91 -8.61 5.63 -24.17
CA ALA A 91 -8.89 6.55 -23.07
C ALA A 91 -7.79 7.61 -22.92
N ILE A 92 -8.20 8.84 -22.64
CA ILE A 92 -7.33 9.96 -22.30
C ILE A 92 -7.33 10.11 -20.77
N TRP A 93 -6.13 10.15 -20.21
CA TRP A 93 -5.86 10.37 -18.79
C TRP A 93 -5.46 11.84 -18.57
N PRO A 94 -6.37 12.71 -18.08
CA PRO A 94 -6.10 14.13 -17.96
C PRO A 94 -5.11 14.47 -16.85
N ILE A 95 -4.88 13.55 -15.91
CA ILE A 95 -3.97 13.74 -14.78
C ILE A 95 -2.86 12.70 -14.86
N ARG A 96 -1.60 13.13 -14.89
CA ARG A 96 -0.42 12.25 -14.89
C ARG A 96 0.60 12.74 -13.89
N ASN A 97 1.07 11.85 -13.01
CA ASN A 97 1.96 12.21 -11.90
C ASN A 97 1.40 13.39 -11.07
N GLY A 98 0.07 13.41 -10.84
CA GLY A 98 -0.66 14.50 -10.17
C GLY A 98 -0.84 15.77 -11.00
N GLN A 99 -0.12 15.95 -12.11
CA GLN A 99 -0.24 17.14 -12.96
C GLN A 99 -1.43 17.03 -13.90
N ILE A 100 -2.17 18.12 -14.09
CA ILE A 100 -3.21 18.23 -15.12
C ILE A 100 -2.53 18.45 -16.49
N VAL A 101 -2.50 17.41 -17.31
CA VAL A 101 -1.87 17.42 -18.64
C VAL A 101 -2.84 17.68 -19.79
N ASP A 102 -4.14 17.48 -19.57
CA ASP A 102 -5.20 17.75 -20.54
C ASP A 102 -6.39 18.45 -19.85
N TRP A 103 -6.51 19.75 -20.06
CA TRP A 103 -7.52 20.60 -19.41
C TRP A 103 -8.96 20.34 -19.89
N PRO A 104 -9.25 20.28 -21.20
CA PRO A 104 -10.59 19.90 -21.67
C PRO A 104 -11.06 18.56 -21.10
N CYS A 105 -10.18 17.55 -21.11
CA CYS A 105 -10.48 16.23 -20.55
C CYS A 105 -10.68 16.30 -19.02
N PHE A 106 -9.86 17.07 -18.29
CA PHE A 106 -10.03 17.30 -16.86
C PHE A 106 -11.39 17.93 -16.53
N TYR A 107 -11.81 18.95 -17.27
CA TYR A 107 -13.11 19.58 -17.08
C TYR A 107 -14.28 18.63 -17.38
N ALA A 108 -14.13 17.78 -18.39
CA ALA A 108 -15.10 16.74 -18.69
C ALA A 108 -15.19 15.70 -17.55
N LEU A 109 -14.04 15.26 -17.03
CA LEU A 109 -13.97 14.36 -15.86
C LEU A 109 -14.64 14.99 -14.63
N MET A 110 -14.32 16.24 -14.29
CA MET A 110 -14.95 16.93 -13.17
C MET A 110 -16.45 17.11 -13.37
N THR A 111 -16.89 17.38 -14.60
CA THR A 111 -18.33 17.44 -14.95
C THR A 111 -19.00 16.08 -14.77
N HIS A 112 -18.35 15.00 -15.20
CA HIS A 112 -18.84 13.65 -14.99
C HIS A 112 -18.96 13.31 -13.50
N VAL A 113 -17.93 13.60 -12.69
CA VAL A 113 -17.96 13.41 -11.23
C VAL A 113 -19.10 14.21 -10.59
N PHE A 114 -19.24 15.49 -10.96
CA PHE A 114 -20.31 16.35 -10.44
C PHE A 114 -21.69 15.82 -10.81
N ASN A 115 -21.91 15.38 -12.05
CA ASN A 115 -23.19 14.84 -12.51
C ASN A 115 -23.52 13.47 -11.88
N THR A 116 -22.51 12.61 -11.69
CA THR A 116 -22.67 11.30 -11.04
C THR A 116 -23.08 11.44 -9.58
N VAL A 117 -22.50 12.40 -8.88
CA VAL A 117 -22.84 12.69 -7.47
C VAL A 117 -24.15 13.49 -7.37
N ASN A 118 -24.44 14.32 -8.38
CA ASN A 118 -25.62 15.18 -8.49
C ASN A 118 -25.88 16.04 -7.23
N PRO A 119 -24.93 16.89 -6.81
CA PRO A 119 -25.07 17.67 -5.60
C PRO A 119 -26.18 18.74 -5.74
N PRO A 120 -26.94 19.04 -4.68
CA PRO A 120 -27.91 20.13 -4.67
C PRO A 120 -27.30 21.50 -4.99
N PHE A 121 -28.12 22.48 -5.36
CA PHE A 121 -27.64 23.82 -5.74
C PHE A 121 -26.84 24.53 -4.65
N HIS A 122 -27.19 24.35 -3.37
CA HIS A 122 -26.50 24.99 -2.24
C HIS A 122 -25.46 24.06 -1.59
N THR A 123 -24.49 23.62 -2.39
CA THR A 123 -23.45 22.66 -1.98
C THR A 123 -22.07 23.31 -2.03
N PRO A 124 -21.40 23.56 -0.88
CA PRO A 124 -20.01 23.99 -0.88
C PRO A 124 -19.09 22.84 -1.30
N VAL A 125 -17.99 23.18 -1.96
CA VAL A 125 -17.02 22.18 -2.46
C VAL A 125 -15.66 22.37 -1.82
N LEU A 126 -15.10 21.28 -1.28
CA LEU A 126 -13.68 21.17 -0.94
C LEU A 126 -13.01 20.27 -1.99
N LEU A 127 -11.93 20.77 -2.60
CA LEU A 127 -11.12 19.98 -3.52
C LEU A 127 -9.73 19.74 -2.94
N ILE A 128 -9.25 18.50 -2.96
CA ILE A 128 -7.86 18.20 -2.59
C ILE A 128 -6.96 18.58 -3.76
N SER A 129 -6.02 19.51 -3.54
CA SER A 129 -5.04 19.92 -4.54
C SER A 129 -3.75 19.11 -4.39
N GLU A 130 -3.10 18.87 -5.53
CA GLU A 130 -1.84 18.14 -5.59
C GLU A 130 -0.63 19.10 -5.49
N PRO A 131 0.47 18.68 -4.83
CA PRO A 131 1.70 19.45 -4.67
C PRO A 131 2.27 20.11 -5.93
N VAL A 132 2.03 19.48 -7.08
CA VAL A 132 2.60 19.88 -8.37
C VAL A 132 1.82 21.00 -9.03
N TRP A 133 0.63 21.34 -8.51
CA TRP A 133 -0.21 22.39 -9.09
C TRP A 133 0.35 23.78 -8.78
N ALA A 134 0.54 24.55 -9.84
CA ALA A 134 0.95 25.94 -9.78
C ALA A 134 -0.23 26.87 -9.48
N THR A 135 0.09 28.10 -9.08
CA THR A 135 -0.87 29.19 -8.85
C THR A 135 -1.92 29.34 -9.96
N LYS A 136 -1.51 29.20 -11.23
CA LYS A 136 -2.42 29.31 -12.39
C LYS A 136 -3.32 28.09 -12.58
N GLU A 137 -2.87 26.90 -12.17
CA GLU A 137 -3.71 25.70 -12.14
C GLU A 137 -4.82 25.87 -11.10
N HIS A 138 -4.50 26.36 -9.90
CA HIS A 138 -5.50 26.67 -8.87
C HIS A 138 -6.54 27.69 -9.35
N GLU A 139 -6.12 28.77 -10.01
CA GLU A 139 -7.03 29.78 -10.57
C GLU A 139 -7.99 29.16 -11.60
N LYS A 140 -7.48 28.33 -12.52
CA LYS A 140 -8.29 27.66 -13.56
C LYS A 140 -9.33 26.72 -12.97
N VAL A 141 -8.94 25.90 -11.99
CA VAL A 141 -9.86 25.00 -11.29
C VAL A 141 -10.93 25.83 -10.54
N THR A 142 -10.52 26.87 -9.81
CA THR A 142 -11.43 27.77 -9.10
C THR A 142 -12.45 28.40 -10.06
N GLN A 143 -11.96 28.96 -11.17
CA GLN A 143 -12.81 29.53 -12.22
C GLN A 143 -13.83 28.51 -12.71
N PHE A 144 -13.38 27.30 -13.03
CA PHE A 144 -14.24 26.24 -13.53
C PHE A 144 -15.38 25.90 -12.55
N PHE A 145 -15.08 25.71 -11.26
CA PHE A 145 -16.11 25.40 -10.26
C PHE A 145 -17.13 26.53 -10.07
N PHE A 146 -16.69 27.79 -10.00
CA PHE A 146 -17.62 28.92 -9.86
C PHE A 146 -18.40 29.20 -11.14
N GLU A 147 -17.81 29.08 -12.32
CA GLU A 147 -18.44 29.45 -13.58
C GLU A 147 -19.31 28.34 -14.15
N LYS A 148 -18.86 27.07 -14.10
CA LYS A 148 -19.61 25.93 -14.65
C LYS A 148 -20.67 25.45 -13.66
N PHE A 149 -20.29 25.14 -12.43
CA PHE A 149 -21.17 24.52 -11.44
C PHE A 149 -21.93 25.53 -10.56
N LYS A 150 -21.56 26.81 -10.63
CA LYS A 150 -22.20 27.90 -9.88
C LYS A 150 -22.21 27.66 -8.36
N VAL A 151 -21.15 27.04 -7.83
CA VAL A 151 -21.04 26.71 -6.40
C VAL A 151 -21.16 27.97 -5.51
N PRO A 152 -21.80 27.88 -4.33
CA PRO A 152 -21.92 28.99 -3.39
C PRO A 152 -20.62 29.29 -2.64
N ALA A 153 -19.80 28.26 -2.43
CA ALA A 153 -18.50 28.36 -1.78
C ALA A 153 -17.55 27.26 -2.29
N PHE A 154 -16.26 27.57 -2.33
CA PHE A 154 -15.21 26.68 -2.83
C PHE A 154 -13.92 26.91 -2.05
N THR A 155 -13.21 25.83 -1.73
CA THR A 155 -11.84 25.90 -1.21
C THR A 155 -11.01 24.73 -1.72
N MET A 156 -9.69 24.87 -1.62
CA MET A 156 -8.76 23.77 -1.86
C MET A 156 -7.93 23.50 -0.61
N VAL A 157 -7.57 22.24 -0.41
CA VAL A 157 -6.65 21.82 0.64
C VAL A 157 -5.56 20.96 0.01
N ASP A 158 -4.31 21.30 0.26
CA ASP A 158 -3.18 20.50 -0.19
C ASP A 158 -3.25 19.08 0.40
N ALA A 159 -2.95 18.07 -0.41
CA ALA A 159 -2.95 16.66 0.00
C ALA A 159 -2.17 16.39 1.29
N ALA A 160 -1.02 17.04 1.51
CA ALA A 160 -0.23 16.88 2.73
C ALA A 160 -0.91 17.52 3.95
N MET A 161 -1.58 18.66 3.78
CA MET A 161 -2.36 19.25 4.86
C MET A 161 -3.56 18.37 5.22
N ALA A 162 -4.28 17.88 4.23
CA ALA A 162 -5.38 16.94 4.45
C ALA A 162 -4.87 15.72 5.23
N ALA A 163 -3.77 15.09 4.82
CA ALA A 163 -3.16 14.00 5.59
C ALA A 163 -2.87 14.36 7.05
N SER A 164 -2.35 15.56 7.33
CA SER A 164 -2.10 16.02 8.71
C SER A 164 -3.37 16.11 9.56
N TYR A 165 -4.49 16.56 8.96
CA TYR A 165 -5.81 16.58 9.60
C TYR A 165 -6.32 15.18 9.94
N ALA A 166 -6.09 14.19 9.06
CA ALA A 166 -6.51 12.81 9.31
C ALA A 166 -5.82 12.21 10.52
N TYR A 167 -4.52 12.49 10.68
CA TYR A 167 -3.71 12.01 11.80
C TYR A 167 -3.87 12.86 13.06
N GLY A 168 -4.48 14.05 12.95
CA GLY A 168 -4.62 14.98 14.08
C GLY A 168 -3.28 15.53 14.59
N VAL A 169 -2.28 15.64 13.70
CA VAL A 169 -0.93 16.12 14.03
C VAL A 169 -0.67 17.47 13.37
N THR A 170 -0.01 18.37 14.10
CA THR A 170 0.34 19.70 13.58
C THR A 170 1.74 19.75 12.99
N THR A 171 2.62 18.82 13.36
CA THR A 171 4.00 18.72 12.84
C THR A 171 4.27 17.30 12.40
N ALA A 172 4.58 17.10 11.12
CA ALA A 172 4.82 15.79 10.52
C ALA A 172 5.55 15.88 9.18
N THR A 173 6.28 14.82 8.83
CA THR A 173 6.69 14.59 7.44
C THR A 173 5.70 13.65 6.77
N ILE A 174 5.00 14.14 5.76
CA ILE A 174 4.04 13.38 4.97
C ILE A 174 4.74 12.77 3.76
N VAL A 175 4.61 11.46 3.58
CA VAL A 175 5.09 10.68 2.44
C VAL A 175 3.87 10.04 1.79
N ASP A 176 3.41 10.63 0.69
CA ASP A 176 2.30 10.10 -0.10
C ASP A 176 2.86 9.30 -1.27
N VAL A 177 2.67 7.98 -1.28
CA VAL A 177 3.12 7.08 -2.33
C VAL A 177 1.94 6.70 -3.21
N GLY A 178 1.81 7.39 -4.34
CA GLY A 178 0.76 7.17 -5.34
C GLY A 178 1.07 6.03 -6.32
N HIS A 179 0.35 6.01 -7.44
CA HIS A 179 0.55 5.00 -8.49
C HIS A 179 1.89 5.19 -9.22
N THR A 180 2.14 6.35 -9.84
CA THR A 180 3.37 6.59 -10.64
C THR A 180 4.43 7.44 -9.94
N LYS A 181 4.07 8.12 -8.86
CA LYS A 181 4.91 9.08 -8.14
C LYS A 181 4.76 8.95 -6.63
N ALA A 182 5.67 9.60 -5.91
CA ALA A 182 5.48 9.94 -4.50
C ALA A 182 5.75 11.42 -4.26
N ASP A 183 5.18 11.94 -3.18
CA ASP A 183 5.44 13.30 -2.69
C ASP A 183 5.84 13.27 -1.24
N VAL A 184 6.78 14.14 -0.89
CA VAL A 184 7.29 14.28 0.47
C VAL A 184 7.20 15.73 0.89
N THR A 185 6.45 15.98 1.96
CA THR A 185 6.13 17.34 2.43
C THR A 185 6.33 17.43 3.93
N CYS A 186 6.94 18.51 4.40
CA CYS A 186 6.98 18.81 5.82
C CYS A 186 5.85 19.78 6.19
N VAL A 187 5.09 19.41 7.21
CA VAL A 187 4.13 20.28 7.89
C VAL A 187 4.71 20.60 9.26
N VAL A 188 4.75 21.88 9.63
CA VAL A 188 5.18 22.33 10.96
C VAL A 188 4.15 23.30 11.49
N GLU A 189 3.61 23.04 12.68
CA GLU A 189 2.59 23.89 13.31
C GLU A 189 1.40 24.20 12.39
N SER A 190 0.95 23.19 11.65
CA SER A 190 -0.15 23.29 10.68
C SER A 190 0.11 24.26 9.52
N MET A 191 1.38 24.52 9.22
CA MET A 191 1.83 25.24 8.04
C MET A 191 2.62 24.32 7.11
N LEU A 192 2.35 24.42 5.82
CA LEU A 192 3.13 23.76 4.77
C LEU A 192 4.50 24.43 4.59
N HIS A 193 5.53 23.62 4.43
CA HIS A 193 6.82 24.09 3.94
C HIS A 193 7.04 23.68 2.48
N ASP A 194 6.88 24.64 1.57
CA ASP A 194 7.08 24.43 0.13
C ASP A 194 8.56 24.23 -0.25
N VAL A 195 9.48 24.79 0.54
CA VAL A 195 10.91 24.76 0.23
C VAL A 195 11.50 23.36 0.44
N GLY A 196 11.98 22.78 -0.66
CA GLY A 196 12.61 21.45 -0.69
C GLY A 196 11.65 20.27 -0.53
N ARG A 197 10.36 20.52 -0.76
CA ARG A 197 9.34 19.49 -0.96
C ARG A 197 9.80 18.52 -2.06
N GLY A 198 9.69 17.23 -1.80
CA GLY A 198 9.88 16.20 -2.83
C GLY A 198 8.60 16.10 -3.65
N ILE A 199 8.54 16.73 -4.82
CA ILE A 199 7.33 16.76 -5.66
C ILE A 199 7.48 15.76 -6.80
N ALA A 200 6.47 14.92 -7.00
CA ALA A 200 6.37 13.96 -8.09
C ALA A 200 7.65 13.14 -8.31
N VAL A 201 8.19 12.57 -7.22
CA VAL A 201 9.48 11.88 -7.22
C VAL A 201 9.42 10.70 -8.20
N PRO A 202 10.26 10.69 -9.24
CA PRO A 202 10.16 9.69 -10.30
C PRO A 202 10.61 8.31 -9.82
N GLY A 203 9.92 7.27 -10.31
CA GLY A 203 10.21 5.88 -9.95
C GLY A 203 9.93 5.56 -8.48
N CYS A 204 9.10 6.38 -7.81
CA CYS A 204 8.71 6.21 -6.42
C CYS A 204 7.20 6.05 -6.26
N GLY A 205 6.57 5.12 -6.98
CA GLY A 205 5.15 4.81 -6.84
C GLY A 205 4.90 3.31 -6.92
N GLY A 206 3.64 2.91 -6.77
CA GLY A 206 3.22 1.51 -6.94
C GLY A 206 3.61 0.90 -8.30
N GLU A 207 3.72 1.72 -9.35
CA GLU A 207 4.18 1.33 -10.69
C GLU A 207 5.65 0.89 -10.66
N ALA A 208 6.50 1.52 -9.85
CA ALA A 208 7.90 1.13 -9.75
C ALA A 208 8.05 -0.28 -9.14
N LEU A 209 7.15 -0.66 -8.24
CA LEU A 209 7.07 -2.02 -7.68
C LEU A 209 6.65 -3.03 -8.75
N THR A 210 5.64 -2.68 -9.56
CA THR A 210 5.16 -3.52 -10.67
C THR A 210 6.22 -3.72 -11.74
N GLU A 211 6.89 -2.64 -12.15
CA GLU A 211 8.00 -2.67 -13.10
C GLU A 211 9.15 -3.52 -12.58
N ARG A 212 9.47 -3.43 -11.28
CA ARG A 212 10.49 -4.27 -10.65
C ARG A 212 10.10 -5.75 -10.68
N LEU A 213 8.87 -6.10 -10.31
CA LEU A 213 8.37 -7.47 -10.41
C LEU A 213 8.44 -7.99 -11.85
N TRP A 214 8.05 -7.16 -12.82
CA TRP A 214 8.11 -7.51 -14.23
C TRP A 214 9.55 -7.76 -14.70
N GLN A 215 10.52 -6.96 -14.27
CA GLN A 215 11.94 -7.17 -14.57
C GLN A 215 12.48 -8.47 -14.00
N VAL A 216 12.13 -8.81 -12.76
CA VAL A 216 12.58 -10.06 -12.12
C VAL A 216 11.92 -11.27 -12.77
N LEU A 217 10.65 -11.16 -13.18
CA LEU A 217 9.88 -12.26 -13.76
C LEU A 217 10.02 -12.38 -15.28
N LYS A 218 10.63 -11.42 -15.98
CA LYS A 218 10.79 -11.41 -17.45
C LYS A 218 11.55 -12.63 -18.00
N GLY A 219 12.40 -13.25 -17.18
CA GLY A 219 13.14 -14.47 -17.55
C GLY A 219 12.28 -15.73 -17.57
N ARG A 220 11.09 -15.72 -16.94
CA ARG A 220 10.14 -16.82 -16.96
C ARG A 220 9.14 -16.62 -18.09
N SER A 221 8.80 -17.70 -18.80
CA SER A 221 7.86 -17.62 -19.92
C SER A 221 6.42 -17.31 -19.42
N GLY A 222 5.71 -16.44 -20.12
CA GLY A 222 4.28 -16.20 -19.93
C GLY A 222 3.85 -15.19 -18.84
N PHE A 223 4.76 -14.55 -18.10
CA PHE A 223 4.38 -13.44 -17.21
C PHE A 223 4.17 -12.13 -17.98
N SER A 224 2.96 -11.59 -17.94
CA SER A 224 2.65 -10.26 -18.47
C SER A 224 2.85 -9.17 -17.40
N ARG A 225 2.95 -7.90 -17.84
CA ARG A 225 2.98 -6.75 -16.92
C ARG A 225 1.71 -6.70 -16.04
N GLU A 226 0.56 -7.01 -16.62
CA GLU A 226 -0.72 -7.05 -15.90
C GLU A 226 -0.75 -8.13 -14.81
N MET A 227 -0.14 -9.30 -15.08
CA MET A 227 0.03 -10.33 -14.05
C MET A 227 0.91 -9.84 -12.89
N CYS A 228 1.93 -9.03 -13.17
CA CYS A 228 2.79 -8.46 -12.14
C CYS A 228 2.04 -7.40 -11.30
N GLU A 229 1.15 -6.62 -11.92
CA GLU A 229 0.28 -5.66 -11.22
C GLU A 229 -0.67 -6.38 -10.26
N GLN A 230 -1.28 -7.49 -10.69
CA GLN A 230 -2.16 -8.30 -9.85
C GLN A 230 -1.37 -9.09 -8.79
N LEU A 231 -0.15 -9.56 -9.09
CA LEU A 231 0.74 -10.17 -8.10
C LEU A 231 1.07 -9.17 -6.99
N LYS A 232 1.42 -7.91 -7.32
CA LYS A 232 1.69 -6.84 -6.35
C LYS A 232 0.51 -6.64 -5.40
N LYS A 233 -0.72 -6.67 -5.92
CA LYS A 233 -1.96 -6.51 -5.14
C LYS A 233 -2.38 -7.77 -4.37
N SER A 234 -1.71 -8.89 -4.60
CA SER A 234 -2.08 -10.18 -3.99
C SER A 234 -1.57 -10.32 -2.55
N ASN A 235 -2.23 -11.19 -1.78
CA ASN A 235 -1.86 -11.55 -0.40
C ASN A 235 -0.56 -12.39 -0.29
N ILE A 236 0.22 -12.54 -1.37
CA ILE A 236 1.49 -13.27 -1.35
C ILE A 236 2.68 -12.38 -1.69
N CYS A 237 2.45 -11.17 -2.20
CA CYS A 237 3.51 -10.18 -2.36
C CYS A 237 3.71 -9.43 -1.04
N GLU A 238 4.94 -9.44 -0.54
CA GLU A 238 5.32 -8.73 0.68
C GLU A 238 6.80 -8.40 0.63
N ILE A 239 7.21 -7.34 1.31
CA ILE A 239 8.61 -6.97 1.48
C ILE A 239 9.04 -7.51 2.83
N LEU A 240 10.07 -8.36 2.83
CA LEU A 240 10.57 -8.98 4.05
C LEU A 240 11.59 -8.05 4.73
N PRO A 241 11.60 -8.00 6.07
CA PRO A 241 12.70 -7.40 6.84
C PRO A 241 14.05 -8.03 6.51
N SER A 242 15.14 -7.30 6.70
CA SER A 242 16.48 -7.77 6.31
C SER A 242 17.00 -8.97 7.12
N ASP A 243 16.41 -9.26 8.28
CA ASP A 243 16.76 -10.37 9.18
C ASP A 243 16.01 -11.68 8.86
N VAL A 244 15.08 -11.67 7.91
CA VAL A 244 14.28 -12.84 7.53
C VAL A 244 14.86 -13.52 6.29
N GLU A 245 15.36 -14.75 6.44
CA GLU A 245 15.88 -15.56 5.33
C GLU A 245 14.80 -15.93 4.30
N GLN A 246 15.16 -15.87 3.01
CA GLN A 246 14.26 -16.22 1.92
C GLN A 246 14.32 -17.73 1.61
N PRO A 247 13.17 -18.35 1.26
CA PRO A 247 13.16 -19.72 0.75
C PRO A 247 13.98 -19.86 -0.53
N GLY A 248 15.14 -20.53 -0.44
CA GLY A 248 16.05 -20.72 -1.57
C GLY A 248 17.46 -20.14 -1.38
N ASP A 249 17.74 -19.45 -0.27
CA ASP A 249 19.09 -19.07 0.14
C ASP A 249 19.92 -20.28 0.61
N GLU A 250 20.03 -21.34 -0.21
CA GLU A 250 21.08 -22.36 -0.05
C GLU A 250 22.37 -21.85 -0.70
N SER A 251 22.96 -20.80 -0.11
CA SER A 251 24.36 -20.48 -0.35
C SER A 251 25.12 -20.45 0.98
N ALA A 252 25.86 -21.53 1.20
CA ALA A 252 26.96 -21.69 2.16
C ALA A 252 26.63 -21.52 3.66
N ILE A 253 25.88 -22.47 4.24
CA ILE A 253 26.10 -22.84 5.65
C ILE A 253 27.15 -23.95 5.65
N ALA A 254 28.41 -23.57 5.84
CA ALA A 254 29.38 -24.48 6.43
C ALA A 254 28.89 -24.82 7.84
N ASP A 255 28.86 -26.11 8.17
CA ASP A 255 28.50 -26.65 9.49
C ASP A 255 29.00 -25.76 10.64
N ASP A 256 28.10 -24.98 11.24
CA ASP A 256 28.36 -24.32 12.51
C ASP A 256 28.11 -25.33 13.65
N ALA A 257 28.97 -26.35 13.68
CA ALA A 257 29.07 -27.26 14.79
C ALA A 257 29.76 -26.53 15.95
N ASN A 258 28.95 -26.05 16.89
CA ASN A 258 29.39 -25.54 18.19
C ASN A 258 30.43 -26.49 18.83
N PRO A 259 31.71 -26.07 19.02
CA PRO A 259 32.78 -26.96 19.47
C PRO A 259 32.75 -27.25 20.99
N ALA A 260 31.75 -26.74 21.73
CA ALA A 260 31.70 -26.86 23.18
C ALA A 260 31.03 -28.13 23.72
N ALA A 261 30.47 -29.01 22.87
CA ALA A 261 29.75 -30.21 23.33
C ALA A 261 30.60 -31.52 23.31
N ALA A 262 31.85 -31.49 22.84
CA ALA A 262 32.65 -32.70 22.62
C ALA A 262 33.70 -32.99 23.72
N ALA A 263 33.56 -32.42 24.91
CA ALA A 263 34.51 -32.65 26.00
C ALA A 263 33.82 -32.78 27.37
N SER A 264 33.16 -33.93 27.64
CA SER A 264 33.04 -34.42 29.02
C SER A 264 32.52 -35.87 29.09
N THR A 265 33.35 -36.75 29.67
CA THR A 265 33.04 -38.07 30.31
C THR A 265 32.44 -39.19 29.43
N GLY A 266 32.96 -40.43 29.34
CA GLY A 266 33.92 -41.19 30.14
C GLY A 266 33.31 -42.52 30.63
N GLU A 267 33.71 -43.64 30.00
CA GLU A 267 33.64 -45.07 30.42
C GLU A 267 32.28 -45.71 30.80
N GLY A 268 31.91 -46.95 30.43
CA GLY A 268 32.54 -48.03 29.67
C GLY A 268 31.69 -49.32 29.69
N GLN A 269 31.90 -50.24 28.75
CA GLN A 269 31.94 -51.71 28.95
C GLN A 269 32.23 -52.47 27.63
N ARG A 270 32.89 -53.63 27.77
CA ARG A 270 33.66 -54.40 26.78
C ARG A 270 32.81 -55.41 25.95
N LYS A 271 33.06 -55.46 24.62
CA LYS A 271 33.34 -56.58 23.63
C LYS A 271 32.78 -58.02 23.84
N PRO A 272 32.73 -58.94 22.81
CA PRO A 272 33.13 -58.84 21.37
C PRO A 272 32.28 -59.60 20.28
N SER A 273 32.61 -59.30 19.01
CA SER A 273 32.73 -60.15 17.79
C SER A 273 31.55 -60.91 17.13
N GLY A 274 31.38 -60.73 15.81
CA GLY A 274 30.78 -61.73 14.90
C GLY A 274 30.34 -61.26 13.49
N ALA A 275 31.24 -61.38 12.51
CA ALA A 275 31.06 -61.71 11.06
C ALA A 275 29.98 -61.06 10.15
N ALA A 276 30.48 -60.39 9.11
CA ALA A 276 30.24 -60.57 7.66
C ALA A 276 28.81 -60.58 7.05
N GLY A 277 28.60 -59.63 6.11
CA GLY A 277 27.98 -59.86 4.79
C GLY A 277 26.48 -59.57 4.66
N ASP A 278 26.10 -58.46 4.02
CA ASP A 278 25.43 -58.49 2.69
C ASP A 278 25.08 -57.06 2.23
N LEU A 279 25.50 -56.74 0.99
CA LEU A 279 25.05 -55.58 0.22
C LEU A 279 23.78 -55.97 -0.56
N PRO A 280 22.72 -55.13 -0.62
CA PRO A 280 21.59 -55.41 -1.50
C PRO A 280 21.96 -55.19 -2.97
N LYS A 281 21.81 -56.28 -3.74
CA LYS A 281 21.92 -56.38 -5.20
C LYS A 281 21.08 -55.33 -5.94
N GLY A 282 21.68 -54.73 -6.97
CA GLY A 282 20.97 -53.99 -8.01
C GLY A 282 20.10 -54.92 -8.89
N PRO A 283 19.04 -54.41 -9.53
CA PRO A 283 18.20 -55.22 -10.41
C PRO A 283 18.93 -55.55 -11.72
N GLY A 284 18.89 -56.83 -12.11
CA GLY A 284 19.54 -57.36 -13.31
C GLY A 284 18.77 -57.17 -14.61
N GLU A 285 19.43 -57.56 -15.70
CA GLU A 285 18.99 -57.45 -17.09
C GLU A 285 17.62 -58.08 -17.34
N GLY A 286 16.64 -57.25 -17.74
CA GLY A 286 15.29 -57.70 -18.11
C GLY A 286 14.17 -56.67 -17.88
N THR A 287 14.41 -55.60 -17.12
CA THR A 287 13.43 -54.50 -17.01
C THR A 287 13.59 -53.52 -18.15
N GLN A 288 12.61 -53.52 -19.05
CA GLN A 288 12.41 -52.50 -20.06
C GLN A 288 12.24 -51.15 -19.36
N ALA A 289 13.30 -50.35 -19.34
CA ALA A 289 13.25 -48.95 -18.93
C ALA A 289 12.35 -48.24 -19.94
N GLY A 290 11.12 -47.93 -19.53
CA GLY A 290 10.34 -46.91 -20.21
C GLY A 290 11.15 -45.63 -20.15
N GLU A 291 11.36 -45.02 -21.31
CA GLU A 291 11.85 -43.65 -21.45
C GLU A 291 11.00 -42.74 -20.55
N GLU A 292 11.46 -42.49 -19.33
CA GLU A 292 11.08 -41.29 -18.61
C GLU A 292 11.70 -40.15 -19.41
N LYS A 293 10.90 -39.59 -20.32
CA LYS A 293 11.02 -38.19 -20.67
C LYS A 293 11.09 -37.45 -19.33
N LYS A 294 12.28 -36.97 -18.98
CA LYS A 294 12.43 -35.79 -18.14
C LYS A 294 11.48 -34.76 -18.75
N LEU A 295 10.32 -34.59 -18.14
CA LEU A 295 9.55 -33.38 -18.31
C LEU A 295 10.50 -32.31 -17.78
N GLU A 296 11.09 -31.58 -18.72
CA GLU A 296 11.68 -30.28 -18.43
C GLU A 296 10.68 -29.54 -17.54
N ASP A 297 11.19 -28.93 -16.47
CA ASP A 297 10.42 -28.03 -15.63
C ASP A 297 9.71 -27.04 -16.56
N ASP A 298 8.41 -27.23 -16.79
CA ASP A 298 7.56 -26.32 -17.57
C ASP A 298 7.38 -25.05 -16.71
N GLU A 299 8.47 -24.29 -16.59
CA GLU A 299 8.53 -22.97 -16.00
C GLU A 299 7.94 -21.97 -17.00
N GLY A 300 6.61 -22.02 -17.12
CA GLY A 300 5.85 -21.10 -17.95
C GLY A 300 4.40 -20.96 -17.52
N VAL A 301 3.92 -19.73 -17.41
CA VAL A 301 2.47 -19.48 -17.42
C VAL A 301 1.94 -19.97 -18.76
N LEU A 302 1.06 -20.97 -18.74
CA LEU A 302 0.53 -21.58 -19.95
C LEU A 302 -0.22 -20.56 -20.82
N ASP A 303 0.11 -20.50 -22.11
CA ASP A 303 -0.53 -19.62 -23.10
C ASP A 303 -1.85 -20.22 -23.58
N ILE A 304 -2.92 -19.94 -22.84
CA ILE A 304 -4.26 -20.46 -23.11
C ILE A 304 -4.91 -19.78 -24.32
N ALA A 305 -4.53 -18.54 -24.65
CA ALA A 305 -5.10 -17.81 -25.78
C ALA A 305 -4.78 -18.50 -27.11
N SER A 306 -3.56 -19.02 -27.27
CA SER A 306 -3.18 -19.82 -28.43
C SER A 306 -3.87 -21.20 -28.46
N ILE A 307 -4.09 -21.83 -27.30
CA ILE A 307 -4.82 -23.12 -27.20
C ILE A 307 -6.30 -22.96 -27.62
N VAL A 308 -6.94 -21.88 -27.18
CA VAL A 308 -8.35 -21.59 -27.49
C VAL A 308 -8.52 -21.19 -28.95
N THR A 309 -7.64 -20.34 -29.48
CA THR A 309 -7.69 -19.93 -30.89
C THR A 309 -7.25 -21.05 -31.85
N GLY A 310 -6.40 -21.98 -31.38
CA GLY A 310 -5.94 -23.14 -32.16
C GLY A 310 -6.91 -24.31 -32.21
N GLY A 311 -8.06 -24.26 -31.52
CA GLY A 311 -9.07 -25.32 -31.54
C GLY A 311 -8.75 -26.54 -30.66
N ASN A 312 -7.65 -26.52 -29.91
CA ASN A 312 -7.17 -27.64 -29.09
C ASN A 312 -7.67 -27.62 -27.63
N MET A 313 -8.68 -26.80 -27.34
CA MET A 313 -9.20 -26.59 -25.98
C MET A 313 -9.84 -27.85 -25.36
N GLY A 314 -10.45 -28.70 -26.18
CA GLY A 314 -11.06 -29.95 -25.73
C GLY A 314 -10.04 -30.93 -25.14
N ASP A 315 -8.87 -31.03 -25.78
CA ASP A 315 -7.79 -31.91 -25.34
C ASP A 315 -7.13 -31.40 -24.06
N TYR A 316 -6.99 -30.08 -23.91
CA TYR A 316 -6.45 -29.45 -22.71
C TYR A 316 -7.34 -29.69 -21.47
N LEU A 317 -8.66 -29.51 -21.61
CA LEU A 317 -9.61 -29.78 -20.53
C LEU A 317 -9.61 -31.26 -20.14
N ALA A 318 -9.53 -32.17 -21.12
CA ALA A 318 -9.45 -33.61 -20.88
C ALA A 318 -8.14 -34.02 -20.19
N GLN A 319 -7.02 -33.41 -20.55
CA GLN A 319 -5.72 -33.64 -19.92
C GLN A 319 -5.71 -33.16 -18.47
N LYS A 320 -6.29 -31.99 -18.19
CA LYS A 320 -6.43 -31.44 -16.84
C LYS A 320 -7.37 -32.29 -15.97
N GLU A 321 -8.46 -32.80 -16.53
CA GLU A 321 -9.38 -33.71 -15.84
C GLU A 321 -8.70 -35.04 -15.52
N ARG A 322 -7.88 -35.57 -16.43
CA ARG A 322 -7.07 -36.77 -16.21
C ARG A 322 -6.05 -36.57 -15.09
N GLU A 323 -5.35 -35.43 -15.06
CA GLU A 323 -4.39 -35.09 -14.00
C GLU A 323 -5.07 -34.96 -12.63
N LYS A 324 -6.29 -34.41 -12.60
CA LYS A 324 -7.13 -34.32 -11.40
C LYS A 324 -7.56 -35.71 -10.90
N GLN A 325 -7.96 -36.61 -11.79
CA GLN A 325 -8.31 -37.98 -11.46
C GLN A 325 -7.09 -38.76 -10.92
N GLU A 326 -5.92 -38.52 -11.49
CA GLU A 326 -4.66 -39.14 -11.06
C GLU A 326 -4.24 -38.65 -9.66
N LYS A 327 -4.28 -37.33 -9.41
CA LYS A 327 -4.05 -36.73 -8.07
C LYS A 327 -5.05 -37.21 -7.01
N ALA A 328 -6.31 -37.45 -7.40
CA ALA A 328 -7.33 -38.00 -6.50
C ALA A 328 -7.07 -39.49 -6.19
N ALA A 329 -6.64 -40.27 -7.17
CA ALA A 329 -6.27 -41.68 -7.01
C ALA A 329 -5.03 -41.87 -6.12
N THR A 330 -4.02 -40.98 -6.24
CA THR A 330 -2.84 -41.00 -5.36
C THR A 330 -3.19 -40.70 -3.90
N LYS A 331 -4.19 -39.84 -3.65
CA LYS A 331 -4.68 -39.56 -2.30
C LYS A 331 -5.47 -40.72 -1.71
N GLN A 332 -6.24 -41.45 -2.52
CA GLN A 332 -6.94 -42.65 -2.06
C GLN A 332 -5.98 -43.80 -1.72
N LYS A 333 -4.87 -43.96 -2.45
CA LYS A 333 -3.83 -44.95 -2.11
C LYS A 333 -3.08 -44.69 -0.81
N LYS A 334 -3.05 -43.44 -0.32
CA LYS A 334 -2.48 -43.09 1.00
C LYS A 334 -3.47 -43.19 2.16
N GLY A 335 -4.74 -43.53 1.88
CA GLY A 335 -5.82 -43.58 2.88
C GLY A 335 -6.02 -44.92 3.60
N SER A 336 -5.20 -45.94 3.33
CA SER A 336 -5.39 -47.28 3.91
C SER A 336 -4.65 -47.53 5.23
N ASP A 337 -4.02 -46.52 5.84
CA ASP A 337 -3.54 -46.56 7.23
C ASP A 337 -4.13 -45.36 7.99
N ALA A 338 -5.40 -45.49 8.39
CA ALA A 338 -6.13 -44.46 9.11
C ALA A 338 -6.25 -44.82 10.60
N GLY A 339 -5.39 -44.19 11.40
CA GLY A 339 -5.43 -44.26 12.86
C GLY A 339 -4.84 -43.03 13.53
N GLN A 340 -5.23 -41.82 13.11
CA GLN A 340 -5.11 -40.59 13.92
C GLN A 340 -5.94 -39.45 13.32
N GLN A 341 -6.77 -38.83 14.17
CA GLN A 341 -7.57 -37.65 13.87
C GLN A 341 -6.69 -36.53 13.29
N ALA A 342 -6.99 -36.12 12.06
CA ALA A 342 -6.27 -35.09 11.34
C ALA A 342 -6.51 -33.72 11.96
N ASN A 343 -5.53 -33.27 12.73
CA ASN A 343 -5.26 -31.86 12.99
C ASN A 343 -5.17 -31.14 11.63
N ARG A 344 -5.96 -30.08 11.41
CA ARG A 344 -5.87 -29.30 10.17
C ARG A 344 -4.42 -28.82 10.02
N PRO A 345 -3.69 -29.12 8.93
CA PRO A 345 -2.32 -28.67 8.81
C PRO A 345 -2.30 -27.14 8.84
N MET A 346 -1.61 -26.57 9.82
CA MET A 346 -1.34 -25.14 9.90
C MET A 346 -0.67 -24.74 8.59
N LYS A 347 -1.33 -23.89 7.81
CA LYS A 347 -0.76 -23.34 6.57
C LYS A 347 0.57 -22.66 6.92
N LEU A 348 1.69 -23.14 6.37
CA LEU A 348 2.99 -22.49 6.59
C LEU A 348 2.91 -21.00 6.23
N PRO A 349 3.54 -20.11 7.00
CA PRO A 349 3.70 -18.69 6.64
C PRO A 349 4.26 -18.52 5.22
N ASN A 350 3.91 -17.43 4.54
CA ASN A 350 4.28 -17.20 3.14
C ASN A 350 5.81 -17.17 2.96
N ASN A 351 6.54 -16.55 3.87
CA ASN A 351 8.00 -16.50 3.91
C ASN A 351 8.70 -17.86 4.14
N LYS A 352 7.97 -18.94 4.46
CA LYS A 352 8.55 -20.29 4.62
C LYS A 352 8.28 -21.21 3.42
N ARG A 353 7.55 -20.73 2.42
CA ARG A 353 7.21 -21.51 1.22
C ARG A 353 8.18 -21.18 0.11
N THR A 354 8.73 -22.18 -0.57
CA THR A 354 9.52 -21.94 -1.79
C THR A 354 8.68 -21.24 -2.86
N ARG A 355 7.46 -21.75 -3.08
CA ARG A 355 6.50 -21.22 -4.05
C ARG A 355 5.12 -21.02 -3.44
N ASN A 356 4.35 -20.08 -3.97
CA ASN A 356 2.98 -19.82 -3.54
C ASN A 356 2.13 -19.37 -4.74
N THR A 357 0.82 -19.54 -4.66
CA THR A 357 -0.08 -19.22 -5.75
C THR A 357 -0.94 -17.99 -5.47
N PHE A 358 -1.24 -17.23 -6.52
CA PHE A 358 -2.23 -16.15 -6.50
C PHE A 358 -3.22 -16.35 -7.66
N VAL A 359 -4.40 -15.73 -7.54
CA VAL A 359 -5.41 -15.76 -8.61
C VAL A 359 -5.20 -14.55 -9.51
N TYR A 360 -5.02 -14.80 -10.80
CA TYR A 360 -4.94 -13.82 -11.87
C TYR A 360 -6.25 -13.77 -12.64
N GLU A 361 -6.82 -12.58 -12.81
CA GLU A 361 -8.01 -12.31 -13.63
C GLU A 361 -7.58 -11.80 -15.01
N ASP A 362 -7.82 -12.61 -16.03
CA ASP A 362 -7.42 -12.35 -17.41
C ASP A 362 -8.53 -11.66 -18.21
N PHE A 363 -8.55 -10.33 -18.14
CA PHE A 363 -9.49 -9.50 -18.89
C PHE A 363 -9.19 -9.48 -20.39
N ALA A 364 -7.91 -9.57 -20.78
CA ALA A 364 -7.50 -9.58 -22.18
C ALA A 364 -8.00 -10.84 -22.90
N LEU A 365 -7.94 -11.99 -22.22
CA LEU A 365 -8.52 -13.23 -22.72
C LEU A 365 -10.04 -13.12 -22.86
N HIS A 366 -10.71 -12.47 -21.90
CA HIS A 366 -12.16 -12.24 -21.96
C HIS A 366 -12.53 -11.38 -23.18
N GLU A 367 -11.81 -10.29 -23.44
CA GLU A 367 -12.04 -9.44 -24.62
C GLU A 367 -11.71 -10.15 -25.93
N ALA A 368 -10.63 -10.92 -25.98
CA ALA A 368 -10.27 -11.71 -27.16
C ALA A 368 -11.35 -12.74 -27.52
N MET A 369 -11.96 -13.39 -26.52
CA MET A 369 -13.07 -14.32 -26.74
C MET A 369 -14.34 -13.62 -27.19
N LYS A 370 -14.68 -12.45 -26.62
CA LYS A 370 -15.80 -11.63 -27.07
C LYS A 370 -15.61 -11.19 -28.52
N LYS A 371 -14.41 -10.74 -28.88
CA LYS A 371 -14.06 -10.35 -30.26
C LYS A 371 -14.05 -11.54 -31.23
N ALA A 372 -13.74 -12.74 -30.76
CA ALA A 372 -13.84 -13.98 -31.53
C ALA A 372 -15.29 -14.47 -31.75
N GLY A 373 -16.30 -13.74 -31.26
CA GLY A 373 -17.71 -14.04 -31.48
C GLY A 373 -18.25 -15.20 -30.63
N MET A 374 -17.60 -15.53 -29.50
CA MET A 374 -18.16 -16.47 -28.54
C MET A 374 -19.39 -15.86 -27.85
N SER A 375 -20.43 -16.66 -27.63
CA SER A 375 -21.63 -16.22 -26.92
C SER A 375 -21.38 -16.07 -25.42
N ASP A 376 -22.07 -15.12 -24.78
CA ASP A 376 -21.95 -14.85 -23.33
C ASP A 376 -22.14 -16.10 -22.47
N GLN A 377 -23.08 -16.97 -22.84
CA GLN A 377 -23.31 -18.24 -22.15
C GLN A 377 -22.09 -19.18 -22.24
N LYS A 378 -21.42 -19.27 -23.39
CA LYS A 378 -20.22 -20.11 -23.56
C LYS A 378 -19.03 -19.54 -22.78
N MET A 379 -18.90 -18.22 -22.72
CA MET A 379 -17.88 -17.56 -21.92
C MET A 379 -18.10 -17.80 -20.42
N ALA A 380 -19.34 -17.70 -19.94
CA ALA A 380 -19.70 -18.00 -18.55
C ALA A 380 -19.44 -19.48 -18.18
N ASP A 381 -19.80 -20.41 -19.07
CA ASP A 381 -19.56 -21.84 -18.87
C ASP A 381 -18.05 -22.16 -18.82
N MET A 382 -17.25 -21.56 -19.72
CA MET A 382 -15.78 -21.68 -19.69
C MET A 382 -15.16 -21.03 -18.45
N GLN A 383 -15.67 -19.87 -18.04
CA GLN A 383 -15.19 -19.18 -16.85
C GLN A 383 -15.45 -20.05 -15.60
N SER A 384 -16.62 -20.68 -15.51
CA SER A 384 -16.95 -21.63 -14.45
C SER A 384 -16.09 -22.90 -14.49
N ALA A 385 -15.65 -23.34 -15.67
CA ALA A 385 -14.75 -24.48 -15.83
C ALA A 385 -13.29 -24.16 -15.44
N MET A 386 -12.84 -22.91 -15.66
CA MET A 386 -11.50 -22.45 -15.31
C MET A 386 -11.39 -21.95 -13.85
N ASP A 387 -12.49 -21.45 -13.26
CA ASP A 387 -12.55 -20.96 -11.89
C ASP A 387 -12.46 -22.11 -10.88
N GLU A 388 -11.23 -22.50 -10.57
CA GLU A 388 -10.89 -23.46 -9.52
C GLU A 388 -10.78 -22.78 -8.15
N GLY A 389 -11.79 -22.00 -7.76
CA GLY A 389 -11.83 -21.43 -6.42
C GLY A 389 -11.84 -22.50 -5.30
N PRO A 390 -11.26 -22.22 -4.12
CA PRO A 390 -11.19 -23.16 -2.99
C PRO A 390 -12.55 -23.68 -2.50
N ASN A 391 -13.65 -22.99 -2.85
CA ASN A 391 -15.02 -23.31 -2.42
C ASN A 391 -15.74 -24.38 -3.27
N LYS A 392 -15.23 -24.80 -4.44
CA LYS A 392 -15.86 -25.88 -5.23
C LYS A 392 -15.52 -27.30 -4.74
N ARG A 393 -14.58 -27.46 -3.79
CA ARG A 393 -14.16 -28.78 -3.27
C ARG A 393 -15.16 -29.47 -2.32
N GLN A 394 -16.34 -28.89 -2.06
CA GLN A 394 -17.27 -29.40 -1.03
C GLN A 394 -18.70 -29.75 -1.47
N LYS A 395 -19.02 -29.79 -2.77
CA LYS A 395 -20.31 -30.36 -3.22
C LYS A 395 -20.11 -31.68 -3.95
N THR A 396 -20.07 -32.76 -3.18
CA THR A 396 -20.48 -34.08 -3.69
C THR A 396 -21.99 -34.04 -3.98
N PRO A 397 -22.46 -34.49 -5.15
CA PRO A 397 -23.88 -34.58 -5.44
C PRO A 397 -24.49 -35.77 -4.70
N GLU A 398 -25.50 -35.53 -3.85
CA GLU A 398 -26.36 -36.59 -3.32
C GLU A 398 -27.29 -37.11 -4.44
N PRO A 399 -27.54 -38.43 -4.51
CA PRO A 399 -28.40 -39.01 -5.53
C PRO A 399 -29.89 -38.72 -5.23
N GLN A 400 -30.62 -38.48 -6.30
CA GLN A 400 -32.05 -38.20 -6.35
C GLN A 400 -32.91 -39.25 -5.61
N GLY A 401 -33.81 -38.77 -4.74
CA GLY A 401 -34.93 -39.50 -4.18
C GLY A 401 -36.24 -38.72 -4.37
N ALA A 402 -37.27 -39.42 -4.84
CA ALA A 402 -38.57 -38.92 -5.31
C ALA A 402 -39.50 -38.39 -4.18
N PRO A 403 -40.67 -37.80 -4.51
CA PRO A 403 -41.31 -36.73 -3.74
C PRO A 403 -42.19 -37.24 -2.58
N SER A 404 -42.33 -36.43 -1.53
CA SER A 404 -43.37 -36.62 -0.52
C SER A 404 -44.03 -35.29 -0.12
N GLU A 405 -45.31 -35.42 0.19
CA GLU A 405 -46.38 -34.44 0.11
C GLU A 405 -46.35 -33.37 1.21
N LYS A 406 -46.94 -32.20 0.90
CA LYS A 406 -47.37 -31.20 1.88
C LYS A 406 -48.42 -31.79 2.85
N PRO A 407 -48.63 -31.13 4.00
CA PRO A 407 -49.82 -30.27 4.06
C PRO A 407 -49.53 -28.86 4.60
N ALA A 408 -50.49 -27.99 4.31
CA ALA A 408 -50.49 -26.55 4.52
C ALA A 408 -51.10 -26.13 5.87
N ASP A 409 -50.63 -25.01 6.41
CA ASP A 409 -51.37 -24.04 7.23
C ASP A 409 -50.56 -22.72 7.16
N GLY A 410 -51.01 -21.63 6.52
CA GLY A 410 -52.02 -20.67 7.00
C GLY A 410 -51.39 -19.77 8.07
N GLY A 411 -50.77 -18.61 7.82
CA GLY A 411 -51.07 -17.48 6.93
C GLY A 411 -51.25 -16.22 7.80
N VAL A 412 -50.34 -15.24 7.77
CA VAL A 412 -50.60 -13.81 8.09
C VAL A 412 -49.57 -12.93 7.36
N ASP A 413 -50.10 -11.95 6.62
CA ASP A 413 -49.43 -10.91 5.83
C ASP A 413 -48.60 -9.90 6.64
N GLY A 414 -47.58 -9.34 6.00
CA GLY A 414 -47.25 -7.91 6.15
C GLY A 414 -45.77 -7.54 6.23
N GLN A 415 -45.31 -6.84 5.18
CA GLN A 415 -44.10 -5.99 5.07
C GLN A 415 -42.83 -6.67 4.52
N GLN A 416 -42.67 -6.57 3.19
CA GLN A 416 -41.37 -6.57 2.53
C GLN A 416 -40.59 -5.31 2.99
N GLN A 417 -39.62 -5.51 3.88
CA GLN A 417 -38.48 -4.61 3.99
C GLN A 417 -37.50 -5.00 2.87
N GLU A 418 -37.27 -4.09 1.93
CA GLU A 418 -36.10 -4.15 1.05
C GLU A 418 -34.85 -4.00 1.92
N GLU A 419 -34.15 -5.11 2.17
CA GLU A 419 -32.78 -5.07 2.69
C GLU A 419 -31.83 -4.49 1.64
N PRO A 420 -30.84 -3.68 2.03
CA PRO A 420 -29.83 -3.18 1.12
C PRO A 420 -28.96 -4.33 0.60
N PRO A 421 -28.50 -4.29 -0.67
CA PRO A 421 -27.69 -5.35 -1.22
C PRO A 421 -26.35 -5.45 -0.46
N SER A 422 -26.05 -6.64 0.05
CA SER A 422 -24.73 -7.01 0.57
C SER A 422 -23.63 -6.71 -0.46
N PRO A 423 -22.44 -6.23 -0.05
CA PRO A 423 -21.39 -5.72 -0.95
C PRO A 423 -20.60 -6.82 -1.72
N ALA A 424 -21.10 -8.06 -1.75
CA ALA A 424 -20.46 -9.16 -2.46
C ALA A 424 -21.49 -9.93 -3.31
N GLY A 425 -22.11 -9.23 -4.26
CA GLY A 425 -22.71 -9.89 -5.43
C GLY A 425 -21.61 -10.32 -6.41
N PRO A 426 -21.75 -11.46 -7.12
CA PRO A 426 -20.84 -11.79 -8.21
C PRO A 426 -21.06 -10.76 -9.33
N SER A 427 -20.06 -9.94 -9.60
CA SER A 427 -20.05 -9.03 -10.74
C SER A 427 -20.25 -9.86 -12.02
N PRO A 428 -21.25 -9.59 -12.88
CA PRO A 428 -21.58 -10.45 -14.03
C PRO A 428 -20.59 -10.35 -15.21
N SER A 429 -19.38 -9.83 -15.01
CA SER A 429 -18.46 -9.44 -16.10
C SER A 429 -16.97 -9.66 -15.79
N GLY A 430 -16.63 -10.49 -14.80
CA GLY A 430 -15.25 -10.71 -14.38
C GLY A 430 -14.40 -11.41 -15.45
N GLY A 431 -13.09 -11.13 -15.52
CA GLY A 431 -12.17 -11.83 -16.42
C GLY A 431 -12.01 -13.33 -16.09
N PHE A 432 -11.32 -14.08 -16.95
CA PHE A 432 -11.04 -15.49 -16.70
C PHE A 432 -10.06 -15.65 -15.52
N ARG A 433 -10.45 -16.38 -14.48
CA ARG A 433 -9.61 -16.62 -13.29
C ARG A 433 -8.64 -17.78 -13.51
N ARG A 434 -7.37 -17.56 -13.17
CA ARG A 434 -6.28 -18.54 -13.26
C ARG A 434 -5.44 -18.54 -12.00
N GLU A 435 -5.05 -19.71 -11.51
CA GLU A 435 -4.06 -19.80 -10.43
C GLU A 435 -2.64 -19.75 -11.03
N ILE A 436 -1.84 -18.81 -10.54
CA ILE A 436 -0.46 -18.58 -11.01
C ILE A 436 0.49 -18.80 -9.86
N GLU A 437 1.50 -19.63 -10.08
CA GLU A 437 2.51 -19.96 -9.09
C GLU A 437 3.75 -19.07 -9.21
N VAL A 438 4.20 -18.51 -8.09
CA VAL A 438 5.34 -17.59 -8.01
C VAL A 438 6.30 -18.05 -6.93
N GLY A 439 7.60 -17.99 -7.23
CA GLY A 439 8.70 -18.30 -6.31
C GLY A 439 9.11 -17.09 -5.45
N PRO A 440 10.39 -16.96 -5.07
CA PRO A 440 10.88 -15.90 -4.19
C PRO A 440 10.75 -14.49 -4.79
N GLU A 441 10.47 -14.37 -6.09
CA GLU A 441 10.27 -13.09 -6.78
C GLU A 441 9.15 -12.24 -6.13
N ARG A 442 8.17 -12.89 -5.48
CA ARG A 442 7.10 -12.21 -4.73
C ARG A 442 7.60 -11.35 -3.57
N PHE A 443 8.86 -11.55 -3.13
CA PHE A 443 9.52 -10.76 -2.09
C PHE A 443 10.43 -9.65 -2.64
N GLN A 444 10.55 -9.54 -3.97
CA GLN A 444 11.58 -8.72 -4.61
C GLN A 444 11.05 -7.40 -5.19
N ALA A 445 9.78 -7.06 -4.96
CA ALA A 445 9.12 -5.88 -5.53
C ALA A 445 9.85 -4.55 -5.22
N ALA A 446 10.50 -4.44 -4.07
CA ALA A 446 11.24 -3.24 -3.66
C ALA A 446 12.77 -3.38 -3.74
N THR A 447 13.30 -4.42 -4.40
CA THR A 447 14.75 -4.62 -4.50
C THR A 447 15.38 -3.74 -5.59
N SER A 448 16.67 -3.44 -5.45
CA SER A 448 17.42 -2.65 -6.43
C SER A 448 17.66 -3.42 -7.74
N THR A 449 17.67 -2.72 -8.88
CA THR A 449 18.04 -3.29 -10.20
C THR A 449 19.38 -2.72 -10.65
N GLY A 450 20.37 -3.56 -10.96
CA GLY A 450 21.52 -3.19 -11.80
C GLY A 450 22.27 -1.92 -11.39
N GLY A 451 22.49 -1.71 -10.08
CA GLY A 451 23.17 -0.53 -9.53
C GLY A 451 22.30 0.73 -9.41
N GLN A 452 21.03 0.69 -9.82
CA GLN A 452 20.06 1.77 -9.54
C GLN A 452 19.50 1.63 -8.13
N PRO A 453 19.29 2.75 -7.41
CA PRO A 453 18.71 2.73 -6.07
C PRO A 453 17.31 2.14 -6.10
N SER A 454 16.94 1.40 -5.05
CA SER A 454 15.58 0.90 -4.89
C SER A 454 14.58 2.06 -4.72
N ILE A 455 13.28 1.77 -4.79
CA ILE A 455 12.25 2.75 -4.40
C ILE A 455 12.45 3.21 -2.95
N LEU A 456 12.81 2.30 -2.05
CA LEU A 456 13.03 2.60 -0.63
C LEU A 456 14.22 3.56 -0.46
N ASP A 457 15.30 3.35 -1.20
CA ASP A 457 16.48 4.22 -1.17
C ASP A 457 16.16 5.64 -1.64
N ARG A 458 15.42 5.76 -2.75
CA ARG A 458 15.03 7.05 -3.33
C ARG A 458 14.09 7.82 -2.43
N LEU A 459 13.10 7.14 -1.84
CA LEU A 459 12.20 7.72 -0.86
C LEU A 459 12.98 8.17 0.38
N ALA A 460 13.84 7.31 0.92
CA ALA A 460 14.67 7.65 2.09
C ALA A 460 15.54 8.90 1.83
N ASP A 461 16.21 8.97 0.68
CA ASP A 461 17.03 10.14 0.31
C ASP A 461 16.17 11.41 0.14
N THR A 462 14.97 11.27 -0.42
CA THR A 462 14.05 12.41 -0.60
C THR A 462 13.55 12.91 0.74
N ILE A 463 13.09 12.01 1.63
CA ILE A 463 12.66 12.33 3.00
C ILE A 463 13.75 13.07 3.74
N HIS A 464 14.99 12.56 3.72
CA HIS A 464 16.11 13.21 4.36
C HIS A 464 16.33 14.63 3.83
N ARG A 465 16.37 14.81 2.50
CA ARG A 465 16.55 16.14 1.88
C ARG A 465 15.42 17.10 2.22
N THR A 466 14.17 16.64 2.23
CA THR A 466 13.00 17.48 2.54
C THR A 466 12.99 17.90 4.02
N VAL A 467 13.34 17.01 4.95
CA VAL A 467 13.47 17.41 6.36
C VAL A 467 14.67 18.34 6.55
N GLN A 468 15.78 18.11 5.84
CA GLN A 468 16.97 18.96 5.87
C GLN A 468 16.72 20.36 5.28
N SER A 469 15.77 20.52 4.36
CA SER A 469 15.41 21.81 3.78
C SER A 469 14.42 22.62 4.63
N CYS A 470 13.78 22.00 5.63
CA CYS A 470 12.90 22.70 6.55
C CYS A 470 13.67 23.81 7.29
N PRO A 471 13.25 25.08 7.20
CA PRO A 471 13.97 26.21 7.79
C PRO A 471 13.99 26.18 9.33
N ASP A 472 12.97 25.58 9.94
CA ASP A 472 12.82 25.46 11.39
C ASP A 472 13.67 24.31 11.95
N ILE A 473 14.97 24.57 12.09
CA ILE A 473 15.97 23.58 12.54
C ILE A 473 15.56 22.89 13.84
N ASN A 474 14.98 23.63 14.78
CA ASN A 474 14.56 23.11 16.08
C ASN A 474 13.38 22.13 16.00
N ARG A 475 12.64 22.12 14.88
CA ARG A 475 11.47 21.25 14.67
C ARG A 475 11.78 20.03 13.81
N ARG A 476 13.01 19.92 13.28
CA ARG A 476 13.41 18.76 12.45
C ARG A 476 13.37 17.45 13.22
N SER A 477 13.67 17.45 14.53
CA SER A 477 13.50 16.25 15.36
C SER A 477 12.04 15.79 15.39
N ASP A 478 11.10 16.73 15.49
CA ASP A 478 9.66 16.44 15.58
C ASP A 478 9.13 15.89 14.25
N LEU A 479 9.65 16.39 13.12
CA LEU A 479 9.38 15.87 11.79
C LEU A 479 9.80 14.39 11.64
N TRP A 480 10.98 14.02 12.16
CA TRP A 480 11.46 12.64 12.15
C TRP A 480 10.69 11.72 13.10
N ASP A 481 10.21 12.25 14.22
CA ASP A 481 9.39 11.53 15.20
C ASP A 481 7.90 11.41 14.78
N SER A 482 7.51 12.04 13.68
CA SER A 482 6.14 12.09 13.16
C SER A 482 6.14 11.89 11.64
N LEU A 483 6.55 10.70 11.20
CA LEU A 483 6.53 10.31 9.78
C LEU A 483 5.17 9.67 9.44
N ILE A 484 4.46 10.22 8.46
CA ILE A 484 3.21 9.67 7.93
C ILE A 484 3.51 9.07 6.57
N ILE A 485 3.22 7.77 6.39
CA ILE A 485 3.33 7.08 5.10
C ILE A 485 1.95 6.58 4.68
N LEU A 486 1.44 7.11 3.58
CA LEU A 486 0.12 6.80 3.03
C LEU A 486 0.18 6.64 1.51
N GLY A 487 -0.97 6.40 0.89
CA GLY A 487 -1.13 6.21 -0.54
C GLY A 487 -1.05 4.73 -0.94
N ASN A 488 -1.89 4.35 -1.91
CA ASN A 488 -2.07 2.96 -2.36
C ASN A 488 -0.78 2.34 -2.94
N GLY A 489 0.21 3.14 -3.34
CA GLY A 489 1.52 2.64 -3.76
C GLY A 489 2.36 2.06 -2.63
N SER A 490 2.06 2.41 -1.37
CA SER A 490 2.70 1.86 -0.17
C SER A 490 1.95 0.67 0.45
N HIS A 491 0.88 0.18 -0.19
CA HIS A 491 -0.01 -0.85 0.35
C HIS A 491 0.61 -2.25 0.41
N VAL A 492 1.71 -2.50 -0.33
CA VAL A 492 2.41 -3.79 -0.27
C VAL A 492 2.86 -4.05 1.18
N ARG A 493 2.50 -5.22 1.72
CA ARG A 493 2.82 -5.57 3.12
C ARG A 493 4.31 -5.49 3.37
N GLY A 494 4.72 -4.91 4.50
CA GLY A 494 6.12 -4.71 4.85
C GLY A 494 6.77 -3.47 4.24
N PHE A 495 6.08 -2.73 3.36
CA PHE A 495 6.66 -1.53 2.72
C PHE A 495 7.02 -0.44 3.74
N LYS A 496 6.11 -0.12 4.67
CA LYS A 496 6.30 0.95 5.66
C LYS A 496 7.43 0.60 6.63
N GLU A 497 7.47 -0.66 7.05
CA GLU A 497 8.53 -1.22 7.91
C GLU A 497 9.89 -1.20 7.22
N ALA A 498 9.95 -1.66 5.97
CA ALA A 498 11.19 -1.66 5.18
C ALA A 498 11.70 -0.25 4.87
N LEU A 499 10.80 0.71 4.63
CA LEU A 499 11.18 2.12 4.45
C LEU A 499 11.72 2.70 5.76
N LEU A 500 11.10 2.41 6.90
CA LEU A 500 11.56 2.84 8.21
C LEU A 500 12.95 2.25 8.53
N GLU A 501 13.16 0.97 8.27
CA GLU A 501 14.45 0.31 8.42
C GLU A 501 15.51 0.95 7.53
N THR A 502 15.18 1.24 6.26
CA THR A 502 16.08 1.92 5.32
C THR A 502 16.46 3.32 5.82
N LEU A 503 15.50 4.08 6.33
CA LEU A 503 15.74 5.40 6.93
C LEU A 503 16.65 5.31 8.16
N GLN A 504 16.38 4.37 9.05
CA GLN A 504 17.19 4.15 10.25
C GLN A 504 18.62 3.77 9.85
N LYS A 505 18.80 2.80 8.96
CA LYS A 505 20.10 2.35 8.48
C LYS A 505 20.92 3.48 7.83
N LYS A 506 20.29 4.38 7.08
CA LYS A 506 20.98 5.43 6.33
C LYS A 506 21.24 6.70 7.14
N PHE A 507 20.32 7.09 8.02
CA PHE A 507 20.30 8.44 8.59
C PHE A 507 20.22 8.50 10.12
N ILE A 508 20.00 7.40 10.83
CA ILE A 508 19.96 7.45 12.30
C ILE A 508 21.33 7.86 12.85
N ILE A 509 21.34 8.87 13.72
CA ILE A 509 22.53 9.28 14.43
C ILE A 509 22.45 8.67 15.82
N SER A 510 23.32 7.70 16.08
CA SER A 510 23.41 7.09 17.41
C SER A 510 23.82 8.17 18.43
N PRO A 511 23.09 8.29 19.56
CA PRO A 511 23.45 9.19 20.65
C PRO A 511 24.88 8.98 21.17
N SER A 512 25.46 7.80 20.92
CA SER A 512 26.82 7.43 21.36
C SER A 512 27.92 7.97 20.43
N SER A 513 27.62 8.20 19.15
CA SER A 513 28.61 8.61 18.14
C SER A 513 29.11 10.05 18.35
N ALA A 514 28.35 10.89 19.04
CA ALA A 514 28.77 12.23 19.44
C ALA A 514 29.91 12.22 20.48
N THR A 515 30.17 11.08 21.14
CA THR A 515 31.28 10.95 22.10
C THR A 515 32.60 10.59 21.41
N ILE A 516 32.56 9.90 20.27
CA ILE A 516 33.76 9.39 19.57
C ILE A 516 34.61 10.53 19.00
N PHE A 517 33.99 11.62 18.55
CA PHE A 517 34.72 12.76 17.95
C PHE A 517 35.45 13.65 18.96
N THR A 518 35.40 13.35 20.27
CA THR A 518 36.21 14.07 21.27
C THR A 518 37.40 13.27 21.81
N SER A 519 37.62 12.04 21.34
CA SER A 519 38.63 11.14 21.92
C SER A 519 39.48 10.36 20.92
N GLU A 520 39.81 10.91 19.76
CA GLU A 520 40.86 10.36 18.88
C GLU A 520 42.20 11.08 19.03
N LEU A 521 42.66 11.27 20.28
CA LEU A 521 44.09 11.33 20.54
C LEU A 521 44.57 9.89 20.75
N PRO A 522 45.50 9.37 19.93
CA PRO A 522 45.97 7.99 20.07
C PRO A 522 46.56 7.77 21.47
N SER A 523 46.09 6.73 22.14
CA SER A 523 46.39 6.33 23.52
C SER A 523 47.85 5.90 23.80
N ASN A 524 48.83 6.36 23.03
CA ASN A 524 50.24 5.98 23.18
C ASN A 524 51.15 7.06 23.80
N MET A 525 50.58 8.06 24.49
CA MET A 525 51.38 8.94 25.35
C MET A 525 51.16 8.58 26.81
N SER A 526 52.13 7.84 27.37
CA SER A 526 52.28 7.70 28.81
C SER A 526 52.32 9.09 29.45
N THR A 527 51.40 9.35 30.37
CA THR A 527 51.44 10.53 31.26
C THR A 527 52.78 10.55 32.00
N PRO A 528 53.59 11.62 31.89
CA PRO A 528 54.76 11.73 32.75
C PRO A 528 54.28 12.08 34.16
N MET A 529 54.68 11.25 35.13
CA MET A 529 54.61 11.60 36.54
C MET A 529 55.36 12.92 36.78
N ALA A 530 54.67 13.93 37.31
CA ALA A 530 55.31 15.15 37.75
C ALA A 530 56.08 14.89 39.06
N THR A 531 57.37 14.60 38.93
CA THR A 531 58.36 14.71 40.00
C THR A 531 58.53 16.17 40.39
N GLY A 532 58.40 16.49 41.68
CA GLY A 532 58.55 17.84 42.20
C GLY A 532 59.95 18.41 42.02
N ALA A 533 60.03 19.69 41.64
CA ALA A 533 61.18 20.55 41.87
C ALA A 533 60.78 22.04 41.77
N ASN A 534 61.16 22.76 42.83
CA ASN A 534 61.20 24.21 43.08
C ASN A 534 61.28 25.19 41.88
N THR A 535 60.54 26.31 41.97
CA THR A 535 61.02 27.70 41.78
C THR A 535 59.95 28.72 42.25
N PRO A 536 60.29 30.00 42.57
CA PRO A 536 59.86 30.68 43.79
C PRO A 536 58.77 31.74 43.61
N GLN A 537 57.97 31.97 44.65
CA GLN A 537 56.99 33.06 44.76
C GLN A 537 57.63 34.40 45.18
N PRO A 538 57.15 35.54 44.65
CA PRO A 538 57.23 36.82 45.34
C PRO A 538 56.00 37.05 46.25
N GLN A 539 56.26 37.45 47.49
CA GLN A 539 55.27 37.86 48.51
C GLN A 539 54.87 39.33 48.36
N TYR A 540 53.58 39.65 48.62
CA TYR A 540 53.07 40.78 49.46
C TYR A 540 51.53 40.64 49.62
N PRO A 541 50.87 41.24 50.64
CA PRO A 541 49.95 40.52 51.54
C PRO A 541 48.52 41.08 51.56
N GLY A 542 47.52 40.22 51.83
CA GLY A 542 46.17 40.69 52.12
C GLY A 542 45.11 39.60 52.24
N GLN A 543 44.86 39.18 53.49
CA GLN A 543 43.61 38.64 54.06
C GLN A 543 42.95 37.35 53.51
N HIS A 544 42.95 36.38 54.42
CA HIS A 544 42.16 35.15 54.56
C HIS A 544 40.72 35.11 53.99
N GLN A 545 40.40 34.03 53.27
CA GLN A 545 39.32 33.11 53.67
C GLN A 545 39.43 31.73 52.99
N GLN A 546 39.04 30.70 53.74
CA GLN A 546 39.20 29.26 53.49
C GLN A 546 38.55 28.76 52.18
N GLN A 547 39.30 27.93 51.45
CA GLN A 547 38.78 27.10 50.35
C GLN A 547 38.84 25.63 50.80
N GLN A 548 37.68 25.00 51.03
CA GLN A 548 37.56 23.54 51.05
C GLN A 548 37.38 23.05 49.62
N GLN A 549 38.32 22.22 49.17
CA GLN A 549 38.25 21.46 47.92
C GLN A 549 37.16 20.37 48.04
N HIS A 550 36.15 20.41 47.19
CA HIS A 550 35.42 19.20 46.81
C HIS A 550 35.87 18.79 45.41
N GLN A 551 36.51 17.61 45.34
CA GLN A 551 36.70 16.84 44.11
C GLN A 551 35.33 16.48 43.54
N GLY A 552 34.88 17.23 42.55
CA GLY A 552 33.73 16.84 41.74
C GLY A 552 34.16 15.75 40.77
N VAL A 553 33.55 14.57 40.88
CA VAL A 553 33.66 13.50 39.88
C VAL A 553 33.13 14.04 38.55
N ASN A 554 33.85 13.79 37.46
CA ASN A 554 33.48 14.28 36.14
C ASN A 554 32.03 13.87 35.82
N PRO A 555 31.10 14.83 35.59
CA PRO A 555 29.68 14.54 35.43
C PRO A 555 29.37 13.59 34.26
N MET A 556 30.26 13.48 33.27
CA MET A 556 30.13 12.47 32.22
C MET A 556 30.35 11.04 32.73
N LEU A 557 31.27 10.85 33.68
CA LEU A 557 31.56 9.52 34.22
C LEU A 557 30.39 8.99 35.06
N LEU A 558 29.71 9.91 35.76
CA LEU A 558 28.49 9.62 36.51
C LEU A 558 27.33 9.26 35.57
N ALA A 559 27.16 10.01 34.48
CA ALA A 559 26.13 9.74 33.49
C ALA A 559 26.33 8.38 32.78
N ALA A 560 27.58 8.04 32.43
CA ALA A 560 27.93 6.77 31.80
C ALA A 560 27.68 5.56 32.72
N THR A 561 27.93 5.69 34.03
CA THR A 561 27.68 4.62 34.99
C THR A 561 26.20 4.46 35.33
N THR A 562 25.41 5.53 35.36
CA THR A 562 23.95 5.44 35.55
C THR A 562 23.20 4.88 34.34
N ALA A 563 23.75 4.98 33.13
CA ALA A 563 23.13 4.43 31.92
C ALA A 563 23.25 2.89 31.81
N GLN A 564 24.23 2.27 32.48
CA GLN A 564 24.46 0.82 32.39
C GLN A 564 23.72 -0.04 33.44
N HIS A 565 23.10 0.56 34.47
CA HIS A 565 22.47 -0.20 35.56
C HIS A 565 21.03 0.26 35.84
N GLN A 566 20.10 -0.07 34.93
CA GLN A 566 18.67 0.27 35.08
C GLN A 566 17.84 -0.73 35.90
N HIS A 567 18.44 -1.73 36.57
CA HIS A 567 17.66 -2.80 37.25
C HIS A 567 17.74 -2.83 38.80
N LEU A 568 18.24 -1.81 39.48
CA LEU A 568 18.11 -1.76 40.94
C LEU A 568 17.73 -0.36 41.43
N GLN A 569 16.44 -0.13 41.67
CA GLN A 569 16.03 0.87 42.64
C GLN A 569 14.89 0.36 43.52
N GLN A 570 15.23 0.21 44.80
CA GLN A 570 14.35 -0.08 45.93
C GLN A 570 13.55 1.16 46.34
N GLN A 571 12.41 0.89 46.98
CA GLN A 571 11.46 1.84 47.59
C GLN A 571 12.10 2.93 48.47
N PRO A 572 11.53 4.15 48.52
CA PRO A 572 11.80 5.08 49.60
C PRO A 572 10.77 4.97 50.73
N ASN A 573 11.33 5.16 51.93
CA ASN A 573 10.75 5.02 53.26
C ASN A 573 9.77 6.16 53.60
N GLN A 574 8.80 5.88 54.47
CA GLN A 574 7.78 6.81 54.97
C GLN A 574 8.38 7.89 55.89
N GLY A 575 7.94 9.14 55.71
CA GLY A 575 8.18 10.27 56.61
C GLY A 575 7.11 11.35 56.42
N SER A 576 6.33 11.60 57.47
CA SER A 576 5.08 12.34 57.57
C SER A 576 5.19 13.88 57.49
N LEU A 577 4.30 14.54 56.72
CA LEU A 577 3.81 15.93 56.88
C LEU A 577 2.42 16.09 56.20
N PRO A 578 1.52 16.98 56.68
CA PRO A 578 0.07 16.93 56.38
C PRO A 578 -0.34 17.63 55.07
N PRO A 579 -1.57 17.36 54.55
CA PRO A 579 -1.94 17.69 53.19
C PRO A 579 -2.75 19.00 53.12
N GLN A 580 -2.23 20.01 52.43
CA GLN A 580 -3.05 21.02 51.74
C GLN A 580 -2.18 21.87 50.80
N GLN A 581 -2.10 21.42 49.54
CA GLN A 581 -1.83 22.14 48.28
C GLN A 581 -1.04 21.24 47.33
N GLN A 582 -1.75 20.32 46.68
CA GLN A 582 -1.25 19.59 45.51
C GLN A 582 -2.38 19.46 44.49
N ILE A 583 -2.64 20.56 43.77
CA ILE A 583 -3.23 20.54 42.42
C ILE A 583 -2.59 21.69 41.64
N GLN A 584 -1.33 21.50 41.21
CA GLN A 584 -0.71 22.11 40.03
C GLN A 584 0.74 21.62 39.95
N MET A 585 1.21 21.37 38.73
CA MET A 585 2.50 20.74 38.37
C MET A 585 2.52 19.21 38.37
N GLN A 586 1.68 18.61 37.53
CA GLN A 586 1.96 17.30 36.97
C GLN A 586 1.65 17.31 35.48
N MET A 587 2.48 18.02 34.72
CA MET A 587 2.64 17.94 33.26
C MET A 587 3.91 18.71 32.91
N GLN A 588 4.73 18.17 32.01
CA GLN A 588 6.03 18.68 31.53
C GLN A 588 7.28 18.23 32.32
N HIS A 589 7.63 16.95 32.17
CA HIS A 589 9.04 16.57 32.06
C HIS A 589 9.26 15.93 30.68
N HIS A 590 9.21 16.75 29.62
CA HIS A 590 9.93 16.39 28.40
C HIS A 590 11.40 16.68 28.67
N SER A 591 12.20 15.61 28.76
CA SER A 591 13.66 15.72 28.86
C SER A 591 14.18 16.39 27.60
N LEU A 592 14.36 17.71 27.65
CA LEU A 592 15.00 18.52 26.62
C LEU A 592 16.49 18.19 26.61
N HIS A 593 16.87 17.10 25.95
CA HIS A 593 18.25 16.87 25.53
C HIS A 593 18.53 17.72 24.28
N SER A 594 18.68 19.04 24.45
CA SER A 594 19.01 19.97 23.36
C SER A 594 20.51 19.96 22.97
N SER A 595 21.21 18.84 23.18
CA SER A 595 22.68 18.77 23.00
C SER A 595 23.14 17.99 21.76
N HIS A 596 22.23 17.52 20.91
CA HIS A 596 22.59 17.00 19.59
C HIS A 596 22.31 18.08 18.54
N ALA A 597 23.37 18.69 18.00
CA ALA A 597 23.27 19.63 16.88
C ALA A 597 22.87 18.92 15.55
N GLN A 598 22.82 17.59 15.55
CA GLN A 598 22.51 16.77 14.39
C GLN A 598 21.26 15.93 14.64
N THR A 599 20.34 15.92 13.67
CA THR A 599 19.09 15.14 13.66
C THR A 599 19.05 14.25 12.42
N PRO A 600 18.46 13.05 12.44
CA PRO A 600 17.66 12.46 13.52
C PRO A 600 18.43 11.59 14.53
N THR A 601 18.05 11.66 15.81
CA THR A 601 18.41 10.67 16.85
C THR A 601 17.34 9.60 17.04
N SER A 602 16.13 9.85 16.55
CA SER A 602 14.99 8.91 16.49
C SER A 602 14.21 9.14 15.21
N ILE A 603 13.60 8.06 14.70
CA ILE A 603 12.70 8.10 13.53
C ILE A 603 11.49 7.23 13.88
N LYS A 604 10.28 7.78 13.80
CA LYS A 604 9.04 7.12 14.22
C LYS A 604 7.91 7.38 13.23
N LEU A 605 7.05 6.38 13.08
CA LEU A 605 5.79 6.55 12.35
C LEU A 605 4.75 7.21 13.26
N ALA A 606 4.03 8.20 12.72
CA ALA A 606 2.90 8.80 13.39
C ALA A 606 1.76 7.77 13.51
N LYS A 607 1.09 7.75 14.66
CA LYS A 607 -0.05 6.87 14.90
C LYS A 607 -1.32 7.57 14.45
N ILE A 608 -2.05 6.96 13.51
CA ILE A 608 -3.38 7.45 13.15
C ILE A 608 -4.37 7.23 14.31
N PRO A 609 -5.28 8.18 14.58
CA PRO A 609 -6.23 8.02 15.68
C PRO A 609 -7.21 6.87 15.49
N ASP A 610 -7.50 6.16 16.58
CA ASP A 610 -8.29 4.92 16.60
C ASP A 610 -9.81 5.14 16.59
N TYR A 611 -10.30 6.38 16.50
CA TYR A 611 -11.72 6.71 16.63
C TYR A 611 -12.51 6.74 15.30
N PHE A 612 -11.89 6.32 14.20
CA PHE A 612 -12.55 6.14 12.90
C PHE A 612 -12.77 4.66 12.60
N PRO A 613 -13.88 4.04 13.08
CA PRO A 613 -14.09 2.59 12.99
C PRO A 613 -14.20 2.10 11.55
N GLU A 614 -14.93 2.81 10.69
CA GLU A 614 -15.15 2.45 9.28
C GLU A 614 -13.83 2.37 8.50
N TRP A 615 -12.87 3.24 8.85
CA TRP A 615 -11.55 3.27 8.22
C TRP A 615 -10.62 2.15 8.68
N LYS A 616 -10.87 1.53 9.84
CA LYS A 616 -10.07 0.38 10.29
C LYS A 616 -10.28 -0.86 9.44
N GLU A 617 -11.47 -1.01 8.88
CA GLU A 617 -11.83 -2.17 8.05
C GLU A 617 -11.23 -2.06 6.65
N THR A 618 -11.27 -0.87 6.05
CA THR A 618 -10.73 -0.61 4.71
C THR A 618 -9.24 -0.29 4.70
N GLY A 619 -8.67 0.15 5.82
CA GLY A 619 -7.31 0.67 5.90
C GLY A 619 -7.24 2.18 5.67
N TYR A 620 -6.05 2.73 5.93
CA TYR A 620 -5.79 4.17 5.97
C TYR A 620 -4.93 4.67 4.80
N ASP A 621 -4.87 3.91 3.70
CA ASP A 621 -4.06 4.30 2.53
C ASP A 621 -4.63 5.54 1.84
N GLU A 622 -5.95 5.74 1.91
CA GLU A 622 -6.67 6.93 1.44
C GLU A 622 -6.90 7.96 2.57
N ALA A 623 -6.09 7.96 3.64
CA ALA A 623 -6.26 8.85 4.79
C ALA A 623 -6.27 10.35 4.43
N THR A 624 -5.66 10.75 3.31
CA THR A 624 -5.80 12.10 2.76
C THR A 624 -7.27 12.50 2.58
N PHE A 625 -8.13 11.58 2.12
CA PHE A 625 -9.57 11.83 1.97
C PHE A 625 -10.28 11.95 3.32
N LEU A 626 -9.93 11.11 4.30
CA LEU A 626 -10.41 11.24 5.68
C LEU A 626 -10.08 12.63 6.25
N GLY A 627 -8.86 13.09 6.02
CA GLY A 627 -8.42 14.41 6.42
C GLY A 627 -9.20 15.54 5.77
N ALA A 628 -9.54 15.39 4.50
CA ALA A 628 -10.42 16.31 3.78
C ALA A 628 -11.86 16.32 4.34
N GLN A 629 -12.37 15.19 4.85
CA GLN A 629 -13.67 15.16 5.56
C GLN A 629 -13.62 15.95 6.87
N VAL A 630 -12.53 15.77 7.65
CA VAL A 630 -12.29 16.55 8.87
C VAL A 630 -12.19 18.04 8.54
N ALA A 631 -11.36 18.41 7.55
CA ALA A 631 -11.17 19.77 7.12
C ALA A 631 -12.49 20.39 6.63
N ALA A 632 -13.23 19.72 5.74
CA ALA A 632 -14.52 20.23 5.23
C ALA A 632 -15.50 20.57 6.37
N LYS A 633 -15.61 19.69 7.38
CA LYS A 633 -16.45 19.94 8.55
C LYS A 633 -15.99 21.16 9.33
N VAL A 634 -14.69 21.28 9.58
CA VAL A 634 -14.12 22.41 10.32
C VAL A 634 -14.35 23.72 9.57
N LEU A 635 -14.02 23.79 8.28
CA LEU A 635 -14.03 25.04 7.52
C LEU A 635 -15.44 25.53 7.18
N PHE A 636 -16.33 24.62 6.73
CA PHE A 636 -17.65 25.03 6.25
C PHE A 636 -18.72 25.08 7.35
N VAL A 637 -18.60 24.25 8.39
CA VAL A 637 -19.66 24.09 9.40
C VAL A 637 -19.26 24.69 10.74
N VAL A 638 -18.07 24.37 11.25
CA VAL A 638 -17.63 24.82 12.58
C VAL A 638 -17.15 26.28 12.56
N ASP A 639 -16.21 26.60 11.67
CA ASP A 639 -15.71 27.97 11.48
C ASP A 639 -16.73 28.85 10.78
N ALA A 640 -17.50 28.27 9.84
CA ALA A 640 -18.58 28.92 9.11
C ALA A 640 -18.17 30.28 8.47
N GLY A 641 -16.91 30.38 8.04
CA GLY A 641 -16.35 31.56 7.37
C GLY A 641 -15.77 32.62 8.31
N ALA A 642 -15.67 32.35 9.62
CA ALA A 642 -15.07 33.27 10.58
C ALA A 642 -13.58 33.54 10.29
N SER A 643 -12.84 32.53 9.85
CA SER A 643 -11.42 32.65 9.47
C SER A 643 -11.20 32.92 7.98
N LYS A 644 -12.27 33.08 7.19
CA LYS A 644 -12.23 33.17 5.72
C LYS A 644 -11.53 31.97 5.05
N ALA A 645 -11.65 30.77 5.59
CA ALA A 645 -10.97 29.58 5.06
C ALA A 645 -11.65 28.91 3.84
N TYR A 646 -12.57 29.64 3.18
CA TYR A 646 -13.11 29.28 1.88
C TYR A 646 -13.52 30.54 1.12
N MET A 647 -13.56 30.44 -0.20
CA MET A 647 -14.02 31.51 -1.08
C MET A 647 -15.53 31.41 -1.26
N SER A 648 -16.28 32.47 -0.99
CA SER A 648 -17.70 32.55 -1.33
C SER A 648 -17.92 33.05 -2.76
N ARG A 649 -19.15 32.91 -3.27
CA ARG A 649 -19.53 33.50 -4.55
C ARG A 649 -19.33 35.02 -4.60
N THR A 650 -19.53 35.71 -3.47
CA THR A 650 -19.30 37.15 -3.38
C THR A 650 -17.81 37.46 -3.54
N ASP A 651 -16.95 36.75 -2.81
CA ASP A 651 -15.49 36.93 -2.90
C ASP A 651 -14.99 36.67 -4.33
N TYR A 652 -15.50 35.61 -4.99
CA TYR A 652 -15.16 35.31 -6.38
C TYR A 652 -15.56 36.43 -7.35
N ASN A 653 -16.73 37.04 -7.17
CA ASN A 653 -17.16 38.14 -8.03
C ASN A 653 -16.30 39.41 -7.84
N GLU A 654 -15.72 39.60 -6.65
CA GLU A 654 -14.87 40.75 -6.33
C GLU A 654 -13.41 40.55 -6.75
N GLN A 655 -12.85 39.36 -6.49
CA GLN A 655 -11.43 39.06 -6.62
C GLN A 655 -11.10 38.23 -7.86
N GLY A 656 -12.12 37.66 -8.52
CA GLY A 656 -11.94 36.66 -9.58
C GLY A 656 -11.30 35.38 -9.06
N PRO A 657 -10.75 34.52 -9.95
CA PRO A 657 -10.15 33.25 -9.55
C PRO A 657 -8.87 33.40 -8.72
N GLY A 658 -8.22 34.58 -8.74
CA GLY A 658 -7.00 34.84 -7.97
C GLY A 658 -7.21 34.87 -6.45
N GLY A 659 -8.42 35.12 -5.98
CA GLY A 659 -8.71 35.17 -4.55
C GLY A 659 -8.60 33.82 -3.83
N ILE A 660 -8.51 32.69 -4.56
CA ILE A 660 -8.33 31.37 -3.95
C ILE A 660 -7.05 31.27 -3.10
N HIS A 661 -6.00 32.04 -3.44
CA HIS A 661 -4.71 32.00 -2.74
C HIS A 661 -4.75 32.62 -1.35
N GLU A 662 -5.84 33.34 -1.00
CA GLU A 662 -6.04 33.87 0.36
C GLU A 662 -6.69 32.85 1.30
N VAL A 663 -7.28 31.77 0.77
CA VAL A 663 -8.16 30.86 1.52
C VAL A 663 -7.77 29.39 1.42
N MET A 664 -6.79 29.05 0.57
CA MET A 664 -6.26 27.70 0.41
C MET A 664 -5.45 27.29 1.66
N LEU A 665 -5.51 26.00 2.00
CA LEU A 665 -4.78 25.42 3.14
C LEU A 665 -3.67 24.47 2.69
#